data_AF-D4LC71-F1
#
_entry.id   AF-D4LC71-F1
#
_cell.length_a   1.000
_cell.length_b   1.000
_cell.length_c   1.000
_cell.angle_alpha   90.00
_cell.angle_beta   90.00
_cell.angle_gamma   90.00
#
_symmetry.space_group_name_H-M   'P 1'
#
loop_
_entity.id
_entity.type
_entity.pdbx_description
1 polymer ?
#
loop_
_entity_poly.entity_id
_entity_poly.type
_entity_poly.pdbx_seq_one_letter_code
_entity_poly.pdbx_strand_id
1 'polypeptide(L)'
;MIIRKFFSIVITVCLSLASIPLIPHSMIAEAATTTSGTCGDNLTWNFSDGVLTISGVGTMMEGELYSDYPWADIRLSITEVVIEEGVKSIGKDAFRIAMALTSVHLPSSVERISESAFADCDRLMSIAVATSNPYFASSNGILYNNDKTTLLIYPGGKSEKCYIIPDGVTSIGNYAFYSCDKLKTVTIPSSVKKIDAYAFRLCESLIQVNTTDGLISIGDYAFAGCRALRAFNTPGTVTSIGAYAFSSCTRLKTVNLPDSLTNIGKFAFYSCDELENIHIPESIITLNDGVFGRCESLSSIIIPKNITNIGYYAFGYCQKLSSVVIFGDVESIGDMAFAGCTSLATIAINGPESEIFDAESTINSNVVIYGHSGSTAQSYAKKYDRLFHELLSGTCGDNVEWILTPNGTLTIAGNGAMKNSQAFYNYNAPWRDEFLTNVIIDDGVTGIGAFSFKDCFDLKQVAIPDSLTSIGGYAFCNCEALMSLNIPASVVHIGELAFEDCRRMGSVGIENPDCEIFGAKDTLYPGSVVYGYKSSTAESYAKEYGRKFVECNIGSCGESLTWKYLDGALTISGTGEMTDYSFISSPPWKKYQDKITKVIIEEGVENVGDWAFRYFNNINSVIIPDSITSIGTWAFGDCYQLTSVILPENVTKVDIVAFENCCNLQSVSIYNPDCEIYGHRNTIPSDIIYGYQGSTAESYSKNYSISFIPLDTFLVKGDVNADGIFDIADVVLLQKWLLAVPNTHLADWKAADFCEDEKLDVFDLCLMKRKLING
;
A
#
# COMPACT_ATOMS: atom_id res chain seq x y z
N MET A 1 8.91 -22.35 -35.66
CA MET A 1 9.26 -21.12 -36.43
C MET A 1 8.14 -20.07 -36.45
N ILE A 2 6.86 -20.46 -36.35
CA ILE A 2 5.71 -19.55 -36.18
C ILE A 2 5.59 -19.00 -34.74
N ILE A 3 6.10 -19.74 -33.74
CA ILE A 3 6.10 -19.37 -32.32
C ILE A 3 7.06 -18.20 -31.98
N ARG A 4 8.17 -18.03 -32.71
CA ARG A 4 9.06 -16.85 -32.55
C ARG A 4 8.43 -15.56 -33.09
N LYS A 5 7.49 -15.64 -34.03
CA LYS A 5 6.79 -14.45 -34.56
C LYS A 5 5.69 -13.96 -33.61
N PHE A 6 4.99 -14.87 -32.90
CA PHE A 6 3.99 -14.47 -31.90
C PHE A 6 4.61 -13.93 -30.60
N PHE A 7 5.73 -14.52 -30.13
CA PHE A 7 6.48 -13.99 -28.98
C PHE A 7 7.09 -12.61 -29.24
N SER A 8 7.48 -12.33 -30.49
CA SER A 8 7.91 -11.00 -30.90
C SER A 8 6.73 -10.03 -30.94
N ILE A 9 5.52 -10.45 -31.33
CA ILE A 9 4.36 -9.56 -31.48
C ILE A 9 3.74 -9.19 -30.11
N VAL A 10 3.69 -10.09 -29.12
CA VAL A 10 3.15 -9.74 -27.78
C VAL A 10 4.12 -8.90 -26.97
N ILE A 11 5.43 -9.17 -27.05
CA ILE A 11 6.48 -8.30 -26.50
C ILE A 11 6.52 -6.97 -27.26
N THR A 12 6.28 -6.97 -28.58
CA THR A 12 6.15 -5.73 -29.35
C THR A 12 4.86 -5.00 -28.98
N VAL A 13 3.70 -5.61 -28.72
CA VAL A 13 2.48 -4.86 -28.38
C VAL A 13 2.54 -4.24 -26.98
N CYS A 14 3.21 -4.87 -26.00
CA CYS A 14 3.42 -4.26 -24.68
C CYS A 14 4.61 -3.26 -24.61
N LEU A 15 5.62 -3.36 -25.50
CA LEU A 15 6.72 -2.38 -25.60
C LEU A 15 6.55 -1.35 -26.73
N SER A 16 5.64 -1.54 -27.70
CA SER A 16 5.42 -0.62 -28.84
C SER A 16 4.38 0.47 -28.57
N LEU A 17 3.72 0.45 -27.41
CA LEU A 17 3.06 1.64 -26.87
C LEU A 17 4.00 2.48 -25.99
N ALA A 18 5.27 2.09 -25.84
CA ALA A 18 6.31 2.80 -25.08
C ALA A 18 7.53 3.20 -25.93
N SER A 19 7.43 3.16 -27.26
CA SER A 19 8.49 3.64 -28.17
C SER A 19 7.89 3.97 -29.54
N ILE A 20 7.27 5.15 -29.66
CA ILE A 20 7.19 5.78 -30.98
C ILE A 20 8.64 6.11 -31.35
N PRO A 21 9.16 5.67 -32.52
CA PRO A 21 10.50 6.07 -32.91
C PRO A 21 10.53 7.60 -33.01
N LEU A 22 11.42 8.22 -32.23
CA LEU A 22 11.85 9.60 -32.45
C LEU A 22 12.17 9.72 -33.94
N ILE A 23 11.33 10.43 -34.69
CA ILE A 23 11.67 10.84 -36.05
C ILE A 23 12.94 11.69 -35.88
N PRO A 24 14.08 11.29 -36.46
CA PRO A 24 15.29 12.10 -36.37
C PRO A 24 14.99 13.48 -36.96
N HIS A 25 15.47 14.51 -36.29
CA HIS A 25 15.25 15.95 -36.54
C HIS A 25 15.65 16.46 -37.95
N SER A 26 15.84 15.59 -38.95
CA SER A 26 16.46 15.90 -40.24
C SER A 26 15.63 15.51 -41.48
N MET A 27 14.32 15.32 -41.38
CA MET A 27 13.43 15.16 -42.54
C MET A 27 12.18 16.05 -42.42
N ILE A 28 12.36 17.36 -42.29
CA ILE A 28 11.29 18.33 -42.59
C ILE A 28 11.39 18.63 -44.08
N ALA A 29 10.58 17.94 -44.88
CA ALA A 29 10.16 18.50 -46.16
C ALA A 29 9.32 19.74 -45.83
N GLU A 30 9.53 20.85 -46.55
CA GLU A 30 8.72 22.08 -46.50
C GLU A 30 7.26 21.76 -46.87
N ALA A 31 6.51 21.22 -45.92
CA ALA A 31 5.06 21.15 -45.99
C ALA A 31 4.54 22.49 -45.47
N ALA A 32 3.73 23.18 -46.29
CA ALA A 32 3.01 24.36 -45.86
C ALA A 32 2.23 24.01 -44.59
N THR A 33 2.65 24.53 -43.43
CA THR A 33 1.94 24.32 -42.17
C THR A 33 0.61 25.03 -42.28
N THR A 34 -0.47 24.29 -42.51
CA THR A 34 -1.82 24.84 -42.36
C THR A 34 -1.92 25.38 -40.94
N THR A 35 -2.17 26.67 -40.81
CA THR A 35 -2.31 27.37 -39.52
C THR A 35 -3.77 27.61 -39.16
N SER A 36 -4.72 27.11 -39.95
CA SER A 36 -6.15 27.21 -39.67
C SER A 36 -6.94 26.20 -40.47
N GLY A 37 -8.15 25.85 -40.02
CA GLY A 37 -9.05 24.96 -40.74
C GLY A 37 -10.34 24.71 -39.97
N THR A 38 -11.03 23.63 -40.30
CA THR A 38 -12.22 23.14 -39.58
C THR A 38 -11.88 21.94 -38.71
N CYS A 39 -12.59 21.75 -37.60
CA CYS A 39 -12.41 20.62 -36.67
C CYS A 39 -13.75 20.04 -36.18
N GLY A 40 -14.76 20.08 -37.06
CA GLY A 40 -16.15 19.69 -36.82
C GLY A 40 -17.09 20.49 -37.74
N ASP A 41 -18.38 20.17 -37.73
CA ASP A 41 -19.35 20.73 -38.68
C ASP A 41 -19.48 22.27 -38.61
N ASN A 42 -19.24 22.86 -37.44
CA ASN A 42 -19.40 24.30 -37.18
C ASN A 42 -18.25 24.88 -36.33
N LEU A 43 -17.12 24.17 -36.26
CA LEU A 43 -15.95 24.58 -35.49
C LEU A 43 -14.77 24.85 -36.43
N THR A 44 -14.07 25.93 -36.15
CA THR A 44 -12.82 26.31 -36.81
C THR A 44 -11.68 26.34 -35.81
N TRP A 45 -10.47 26.09 -36.28
CA TRP A 45 -9.26 26.24 -35.49
C TRP A 45 -8.28 27.20 -36.18
N ASN A 46 -7.46 27.88 -35.38
CA ASN A 46 -6.37 28.74 -35.83
C ASN A 46 -5.16 28.53 -34.91
N PHE A 47 -3.96 28.48 -35.48
CA PHE A 47 -2.69 28.36 -34.79
C PHE A 47 -1.78 29.54 -35.13
N SER A 48 -1.43 30.33 -34.11
CA SER A 48 -0.50 31.45 -34.25
C SER A 48 0.34 31.60 -32.99
N ASP A 49 1.65 31.78 -33.16
CA ASP A 49 2.60 32.03 -32.06
C ASP A 49 2.52 31.02 -30.91
N GLY A 50 2.31 29.73 -31.22
CA GLY A 50 2.20 28.65 -30.23
C GLY A 50 0.80 28.47 -29.63
N VAL A 51 -0.15 29.37 -29.91
CA VAL A 51 -1.52 29.31 -29.41
C VAL A 51 -2.43 28.64 -30.43
N LEU A 52 -3.09 27.55 -30.04
CA LEU A 52 -4.16 26.92 -30.81
C LEU A 52 -5.52 27.38 -30.26
N THR A 53 -6.26 28.17 -31.04
CA THR A 53 -7.60 28.64 -30.71
C THR A 53 -8.65 27.83 -31.46
N ILE A 54 -9.69 27.37 -30.76
CA ILE A 54 -10.83 26.66 -31.33
C ILE A 54 -12.10 27.46 -31.09
N SER A 55 -12.80 27.78 -32.18
CA SER A 55 -13.91 28.73 -32.21
C SER A 55 -15.12 28.16 -32.93
N GLY A 56 -16.30 28.70 -32.63
CA GLY A 56 -17.57 28.32 -33.27
C GLY A 56 -18.54 27.67 -32.29
N VAL A 57 -19.66 27.16 -32.82
CA VAL A 57 -20.74 26.56 -32.01
C VAL A 57 -20.96 25.12 -32.41
N GLY A 58 -20.60 24.18 -31.54
CA GLY A 58 -20.76 22.76 -31.84
C GLY A 58 -19.82 21.87 -31.05
N THR A 59 -19.78 20.60 -31.45
CA THR A 59 -18.91 19.57 -30.88
C THR A 59 -17.66 19.39 -31.73
N MET A 60 -16.50 19.21 -31.10
CA MET A 60 -15.29 18.78 -31.81
C MET A 60 -15.52 17.41 -32.44
N MET A 61 -14.90 17.17 -33.61
CA MET A 61 -14.86 15.83 -34.21
C MET A 61 -14.27 14.80 -33.24
N GLU A 62 -14.74 13.56 -33.33
CA GLU A 62 -14.20 12.45 -32.54
C GLU A 62 -13.23 11.64 -33.41
N GLY A 63 -11.93 11.71 -33.06
CA GLY A 63 -10.89 10.86 -33.65
C GLY A 63 -10.74 9.53 -32.90
N GLU A 64 -10.27 8.49 -33.58
CA GLU A 64 -9.83 7.26 -32.92
C GLU A 64 -8.40 7.40 -32.36
N LEU A 65 -7.59 8.24 -33.02
CA LEU A 65 -6.20 8.53 -32.69
C LEU A 65 -5.93 10.05 -32.74
N TYR A 66 -4.86 10.49 -32.06
CA TYR A 66 -4.40 11.88 -32.11
C TYR A 66 -4.08 12.39 -33.53
N SER A 67 -3.74 11.47 -34.46
CA SER A 67 -3.43 11.80 -35.86
C SER A 67 -4.64 12.23 -36.68
N ASP A 68 -5.85 12.00 -36.18
CA ASP A 68 -7.09 12.33 -36.87
C ASP A 68 -7.45 13.83 -36.73
N TYR A 69 -6.80 14.53 -35.79
CA TYR A 69 -7.05 15.94 -35.54
C TYR A 69 -6.27 16.84 -36.51
N PRO A 70 -6.88 17.92 -37.02
CA PRO A 70 -6.25 18.80 -38.02
C PRO A 70 -4.91 19.42 -37.62
N TRP A 71 -4.64 19.54 -36.32
CA TRP A 71 -3.39 20.09 -35.78
C TRP A 71 -2.35 19.01 -35.46
N ALA A 72 -2.53 17.77 -35.90
CA ALA A 72 -1.59 16.67 -35.64
C ALA A 72 -0.15 17.04 -36.03
N ASP A 73 0.07 17.66 -37.19
CA ASP A 73 1.42 18.02 -37.67
C ASP A 73 2.08 19.15 -36.88
N ILE A 74 1.29 20.03 -36.28
CA ILE A 74 1.78 21.18 -35.49
C ILE A 74 1.76 20.91 -33.98
N ARG A 75 1.26 19.76 -33.51
CA ARG A 75 0.99 19.45 -32.10
C ARG A 75 2.16 19.67 -31.15
N LEU A 76 3.38 19.38 -31.60
CA LEU A 76 4.61 19.53 -30.81
C LEU A 76 5.02 21.00 -30.63
N SER A 77 4.38 21.93 -31.35
CA SER A 77 4.60 23.38 -31.27
C SER A 77 3.50 24.12 -30.52
N ILE A 78 2.43 23.43 -30.11
CA ILE A 78 1.33 24.03 -29.35
C ILE A 78 1.78 24.25 -27.91
N THR A 79 1.85 25.50 -27.47
CA THR A 79 2.18 25.91 -26.10
C THR A 79 0.96 26.29 -25.29
N GLU A 80 -0.13 26.68 -25.94
CA GLU A 80 -1.39 27.07 -25.31
C GLU A 80 -2.59 26.62 -26.16
N VAL A 81 -3.65 26.17 -25.50
CA VAL A 81 -4.94 25.88 -26.14
C VAL A 81 -6.01 26.82 -25.57
N VAL A 82 -6.71 27.53 -26.43
CA VAL A 82 -7.85 28.38 -26.06
C VAL A 82 -9.11 27.84 -26.72
N ILE A 83 -10.04 27.37 -25.90
CA ILE A 83 -11.37 26.97 -26.36
C ILE A 83 -12.32 28.16 -26.17
N GLU A 84 -12.96 28.61 -27.24
CA GLU A 84 -13.90 29.74 -27.18
C GLU A 84 -15.34 29.32 -26.90
N GLU A 85 -16.14 30.27 -26.41
CA GLU A 85 -17.55 30.07 -26.11
C GLU A 85 -18.32 29.54 -27.33
N GLY A 86 -19.16 28.53 -27.10
CA GLY A 86 -19.92 27.82 -28.14
C GLY A 86 -19.41 26.41 -28.40
N VAL A 87 -18.13 26.12 -28.12
CA VAL A 87 -17.58 24.76 -28.20
C VAL A 87 -18.14 23.92 -27.05
N LYS A 88 -18.77 22.80 -27.39
CA LYS A 88 -19.49 21.92 -26.46
C LYS A 88 -18.66 20.73 -25.98
N SER A 89 -17.71 20.25 -26.76
CA SER A 89 -16.93 19.06 -26.39
C SER A 89 -15.49 19.06 -26.91
N ILE A 90 -14.62 18.39 -26.17
CA ILE A 90 -13.25 18.06 -26.56
C ILE A 90 -13.16 16.54 -26.78
N GLY A 91 -12.73 16.14 -27.97
CA GLY A 91 -12.70 14.74 -28.41
C GLY A 91 -11.58 13.91 -27.77
N LYS A 92 -11.68 12.59 -27.91
CA LYS A 92 -10.66 11.63 -27.44
C LYS A 92 -9.30 11.90 -28.08
N ASP A 93 -8.23 11.92 -27.29
CA ASP A 93 -6.85 12.16 -27.76
C ASP A 93 -6.62 13.52 -28.47
N ALA A 94 -7.56 14.47 -28.40
CA ALA A 94 -7.53 15.73 -29.16
C ALA A 94 -6.21 16.51 -29.02
N PHE A 95 -5.63 16.57 -27.82
CA PHE A 95 -4.36 17.24 -27.55
C PHE A 95 -3.29 16.28 -27.05
N ARG A 96 -3.47 14.97 -27.26
CA ARG A 96 -2.52 13.97 -26.79
C ARG A 96 -1.14 14.18 -27.41
N ILE A 97 -0.07 14.01 -26.61
CA ILE A 97 1.32 14.22 -27.04
C ILE A 97 1.59 15.69 -27.48
N ALA A 98 0.79 16.66 -27.03
CA ALA A 98 1.14 18.07 -27.17
C ALA A 98 2.25 18.43 -26.17
N MET A 99 3.47 17.93 -26.39
CA MET A 99 4.58 17.98 -25.42
C MET A 99 5.10 19.39 -25.10
N ALA A 100 4.69 20.41 -25.87
CA ALA A 100 5.00 21.80 -25.61
C ALA A 100 3.88 22.54 -24.84
N LEU A 101 2.70 21.93 -24.70
CA LEU A 101 1.50 22.56 -24.14
C LEU A 101 1.71 22.86 -22.66
N THR A 102 1.53 24.12 -22.27
CA THR A 102 1.68 24.58 -20.88
C THR A 102 0.36 25.04 -20.25
N SER A 103 -0.60 25.52 -21.04
CA SER A 103 -1.86 26.05 -20.54
C SER A 103 -3.05 25.72 -21.44
N VAL A 104 -4.21 25.51 -20.83
CA VAL A 104 -5.49 25.30 -21.53
C VAL A 104 -6.53 26.23 -20.91
N HIS A 105 -7.33 26.90 -21.74
CA HIS A 105 -8.43 27.76 -21.32
C HIS A 105 -9.78 27.19 -21.79
N LEU A 106 -10.67 26.91 -20.85
CA LEU A 106 -11.99 26.33 -21.09
C LEU A 106 -13.12 27.32 -20.77
N PRO A 107 -14.09 27.52 -21.69
CA PRO A 107 -15.22 28.44 -21.54
C PRO A 107 -16.39 27.79 -20.80
N SER A 108 -17.51 28.51 -20.61
CA SER A 108 -18.69 27.94 -19.93
C SER A 108 -19.44 26.91 -20.76
N SER A 109 -19.31 26.96 -22.09
CA SER A 109 -20.04 26.09 -23.01
C SER A 109 -19.53 24.65 -23.08
N VAL A 110 -18.34 24.33 -22.55
CA VAL A 110 -17.79 22.97 -22.65
C VAL A 110 -18.53 22.05 -21.68
N GLU A 111 -19.27 21.10 -22.24
CA GLU A 111 -20.13 20.14 -21.55
C GLU A 111 -19.43 18.79 -21.35
N ARG A 112 -18.49 18.42 -22.23
CA ARG A 112 -17.79 17.13 -22.20
C ARG A 112 -16.33 17.24 -22.59
N ILE A 113 -15.45 16.59 -21.83
CA ILE A 113 -14.04 16.40 -22.15
C ILE A 113 -13.78 14.90 -22.13
N SER A 114 -13.28 14.36 -23.24
CA SER A 114 -12.90 12.95 -23.29
C SER A 114 -11.68 12.67 -22.42
N GLU A 115 -11.64 11.49 -21.80
CA GLU A 115 -10.74 11.13 -20.70
C GLU A 115 -9.25 11.26 -21.07
N SER A 116 -8.89 10.93 -22.32
CA SER A 116 -7.51 10.97 -22.81
C SER A 116 -7.17 12.25 -23.59
N ALA A 117 -8.04 13.27 -23.58
CA ALA A 117 -7.88 14.48 -24.38
C ALA A 117 -6.52 15.18 -24.18
N PHE A 118 -5.92 15.06 -22.99
CA PHE A 118 -4.64 15.69 -22.62
C PHE A 118 -3.58 14.68 -22.15
N ALA A 119 -3.69 13.40 -22.51
CA ALA A 119 -2.68 12.40 -22.15
C ALA A 119 -1.31 12.74 -22.81
N ASP A 120 -0.20 12.35 -22.17
CA ASP A 120 1.18 12.61 -22.65
C ASP A 120 1.48 14.13 -22.86
N CYS A 121 0.80 15.02 -22.12
CA CYS A 121 1.07 16.47 -22.13
C CYS A 121 2.04 16.87 -21.00
N ASP A 122 3.29 16.40 -21.07
CA ASP A 122 4.29 16.43 -19.99
C ASP A 122 4.72 17.83 -19.51
N ARG A 123 4.30 18.89 -20.22
CA ARG A 123 4.57 20.29 -19.86
C ARG A 123 3.34 21.06 -19.42
N LEU A 124 2.16 20.43 -19.41
CA LEU A 124 0.91 21.11 -19.05
C LEU A 124 0.97 21.49 -17.57
N MET A 125 0.91 22.80 -17.29
CA MET A 125 1.00 23.36 -15.94
C MET A 125 -0.39 23.64 -15.36
N SER A 126 -1.34 24.04 -16.21
CA SER A 126 -2.65 24.48 -15.76
C SER A 126 -3.74 24.32 -16.81
N ILE A 127 -4.92 23.89 -16.36
CA ILE A 127 -6.17 23.95 -17.10
C ILE A 127 -7.06 24.97 -16.38
N ALA A 128 -7.32 26.11 -17.00
CA ALA A 128 -8.23 27.14 -16.49
C ALA A 128 -9.64 26.87 -16.99
N VAL A 129 -10.63 27.02 -16.11
CA VAL A 129 -12.06 26.83 -16.43
C VAL A 129 -12.81 28.10 -16.05
N ALA A 130 -13.69 28.59 -16.93
CA ALA A 130 -14.58 29.71 -16.64
C ALA A 130 -15.44 29.40 -15.40
N THR A 131 -15.54 30.35 -14.47
CA THR A 131 -16.29 30.18 -13.20
C THR A 131 -17.79 29.93 -13.39
N SER A 132 -18.32 30.22 -14.58
CA SER A 132 -19.70 29.96 -14.98
C SER A 132 -19.90 28.59 -15.66
N ASN A 133 -18.85 27.78 -15.83
CA ASN A 133 -18.99 26.43 -16.40
C ASN A 133 -19.74 25.54 -15.40
N PRO A 134 -20.88 24.92 -15.77
CA PRO A 134 -21.68 24.13 -14.84
C PRO A 134 -21.24 22.65 -14.74
N TYR A 135 -20.24 22.23 -15.52
CA TYR A 135 -19.80 20.84 -15.65
C TYR A 135 -18.41 20.58 -15.07
N PHE A 136 -17.51 21.57 -15.16
CA PHE A 136 -16.12 21.45 -14.77
C PHE A 136 -15.69 22.58 -13.83
N ALA A 137 -14.73 22.28 -12.97
CA ALA A 137 -14.07 23.26 -12.12
C ALA A 137 -12.56 23.10 -12.24
N SER A 138 -11.83 24.20 -12.05
CA SER A 138 -10.37 24.18 -11.90
C SER A 138 -9.99 24.61 -10.49
N SER A 139 -9.04 23.90 -9.89
CA SER A 139 -8.45 24.27 -8.60
C SER A 139 -6.94 24.14 -8.72
N ASN A 140 -6.19 25.24 -8.56
CA ASN A 140 -4.73 25.29 -8.73
C ASN A 140 -4.24 24.72 -10.08
N GLY A 141 -5.03 24.93 -11.14
CA GLY A 141 -4.75 24.45 -12.49
C GLY A 141 -5.10 22.98 -12.73
N ILE A 142 -5.61 22.26 -11.73
CA ILE A 142 -6.04 20.85 -11.83
C ILE A 142 -7.53 20.84 -12.20
N LEU A 143 -7.91 19.96 -13.13
CA LEU A 143 -9.27 19.85 -13.63
C LEU A 143 -10.09 18.84 -12.81
N TYR A 144 -11.29 19.25 -12.43
CA TYR A 144 -12.29 18.45 -11.73
C TYR A 144 -13.65 18.54 -12.44
N ASN A 145 -14.57 17.67 -12.08
CA ASN A 145 -16.00 17.95 -12.29
C ASN A 145 -16.44 19.15 -11.41
N ASN A 146 -17.61 19.73 -11.71
CA ASN A 146 -18.03 21.00 -11.10
C ASN A 146 -18.12 20.97 -9.57
N ASP A 147 -18.60 19.86 -9.00
CA ASP A 147 -18.71 19.67 -7.54
C ASP A 147 -17.39 19.22 -6.88
N LYS A 148 -16.32 19.05 -7.67
CA LYS A 148 -14.99 18.57 -7.25
C LYS A 148 -14.97 17.18 -6.62
N THR A 149 -16.01 16.37 -6.81
CA THR A 149 -16.04 14.98 -6.32
C THR A 149 -15.22 14.02 -7.18
N THR A 150 -14.79 14.42 -8.37
CA THR A 150 -13.93 13.64 -9.27
C THR A 150 -12.76 14.47 -9.78
N LEU A 151 -11.53 14.00 -9.54
CA LEU A 151 -10.33 14.56 -10.16
C LEU A 151 -10.21 14.00 -11.57
N LEU A 152 -10.33 14.88 -12.58
CA LEU A 152 -10.36 14.48 -13.98
C LEU A 152 -8.98 14.51 -14.62
N ILE A 153 -8.20 15.57 -14.40
CA ILE A 153 -6.85 15.71 -14.99
C ILE A 153 -5.94 16.48 -14.04
N TYR A 154 -4.86 15.82 -13.62
CA TYR A 154 -3.68 16.40 -13.03
C TYR A 154 -2.69 16.77 -14.14
N PRO A 155 -2.32 18.06 -14.28
CA PRO A 155 -1.37 18.48 -15.31
C PRO A 155 0.04 17.90 -15.10
N GLY A 156 0.54 17.07 -16.03
CA GLY A 156 1.84 16.39 -15.92
C GLY A 156 3.07 17.30 -15.88
N GLY A 157 2.92 18.57 -16.30
CA GLY A 157 3.95 19.59 -16.23
C GLY A 157 4.20 20.14 -14.82
N LYS A 158 3.27 19.97 -13.88
CA LYS A 158 3.39 20.45 -12.50
C LYS A 158 4.69 19.95 -11.83
N SER A 159 5.40 20.85 -11.16
CA SER A 159 6.75 20.61 -10.61
C SER A 159 6.77 19.88 -9.28
N GLU A 160 5.60 19.75 -8.65
CA GLU A 160 5.40 19.11 -7.37
C GLU A 160 5.82 17.63 -7.44
N LYS A 161 6.58 17.19 -6.43
CA LYS A 161 6.98 15.77 -6.29
C LYS A 161 5.96 14.98 -5.47
N CYS A 162 5.12 15.66 -4.71
CA CYS A 162 4.15 15.06 -3.81
C CYS A 162 2.80 15.74 -4.06
N TYR A 163 1.73 14.96 -4.10
CA TYR A 163 0.38 15.49 -4.21
C TYR A 163 -0.57 14.83 -3.23
N ILE A 164 -1.34 15.64 -2.51
CA ILE A 164 -2.42 15.19 -1.63
C ILE A 164 -3.71 15.50 -2.37
N ILE A 165 -4.48 14.46 -2.66
CA ILE A 165 -5.80 14.63 -3.25
C ILE A 165 -6.71 15.26 -2.18
N PRO A 166 -7.44 16.35 -2.49
CA PRO A 166 -8.31 16.99 -1.51
C PRO A 166 -9.40 16.06 -0.97
N ASP A 167 -9.76 16.25 0.30
CA ASP A 167 -10.94 15.61 0.88
C ASP A 167 -12.21 16.01 0.11
N GLY A 168 -13.19 15.11 0.09
CA GLY A 168 -14.42 15.25 -0.71
C GLY A 168 -14.28 14.73 -2.15
N VAL A 169 -13.06 14.50 -2.65
CA VAL A 169 -12.86 13.71 -3.87
C VAL A 169 -13.25 12.26 -3.60
N THR A 170 -14.17 11.72 -4.39
CA THR A 170 -14.71 10.36 -4.28
C THR A 170 -14.21 9.42 -5.37
N SER A 171 -13.77 9.97 -6.52
CA SER A 171 -13.18 9.18 -7.61
C SER A 171 -11.96 9.88 -8.21
N ILE A 172 -10.97 9.09 -8.60
CA ILE A 172 -9.85 9.52 -9.45
C ILE A 172 -10.16 9.02 -10.84
N GLY A 173 -10.46 9.94 -11.76
CA GLY A 173 -10.98 9.65 -13.09
C GLY A 173 -9.99 8.94 -14.02
N ASN A 174 -10.52 8.46 -15.14
CA ASN A 174 -9.71 7.81 -16.17
C ASN A 174 -8.61 8.76 -16.66
N TYR A 175 -7.38 8.24 -16.78
CA TYR A 175 -6.19 9.01 -17.21
C TYR A 175 -5.82 10.21 -16.32
N ALA A 176 -6.39 10.35 -15.12
CA ALA A 176 -6.26 11.57 -14.32
C ALA A 176 -4.83 11.98 -13.99
N PHE A 177 -3.93 11.04 -13.72
CA PHE A 177 -2.50 11.24 -13.48
C PHE A 177 -1.64 10.56 -14.55
N TYR A 178 -2.18 10.29 -15.73
CA TYR A 178 -1.46 9.56 -16.77
C TYR A 178 -0.11 10.21 -17.12
N SER A 179 0.97 9.42 -17.07
CA SER A 179 2.35 9.86 -17.32
C SER A 179 2.85 11.04 -16.46
N CYS A 180 2.35 11.19 -15.23
CA CYS A 180 2.80 12.25 -14.31
C CYS A 180 4.16 11.93 -13.66
N ASP A 181 5.22 11.84 -14.47
CA ASP A 181 6.56 11.37 -14.10
C ASP A 181 7.34 12.29 -13.14
N LYS A 182 6.80 13.44 -12.78
CA LYS A 182 7.37 14.32 -11.75
C LYS A 182 6.91 13.92 -10.34
N LEU A 183 5.76 13.26 -10.22
CA LEU A 183 5.21 12.80 -8.96
C LEU A 183 5.97 11.57 -8.46
N LYS A 184 6.40 11.63 -7.21
CA LYS A 184 7.02 10.56 -6.44
C LYS A 184 6.09 9.97 -5.40
N THR A 185 5.20 10.78 -4.84
CA THR A 185 4.21 10.32 -3.86
C THR A 185 2.83 10.91 -4.13
N VAL A 186 1.80 10.10 -3.93
CA VAL A 186 0.40 10.55 -3.94
C VAL A 186 -0.30 10.07 -2.68
N THR A 187 -1.00 10.96 -1.99
CA THR A 187 -1.87 10.63 -0.86
C THR A 187 -3.33 10.68 -1.31
N ILE A 188 -4.01 9.56 -1.14
CA ILE A 188 -5.40 9.32 -1.48
C ILE A 188 -6.20 9.30 -0.17
N PRO A 189 -7.12 10.26 0.07
CA PRO A 189 -7.91 10.32 1.30
C PRO A 189 -9.03 9.27 1.35
N SER A 190 -9.62 9.09 2.52
CA SER A 190 -10.66 8.07 2.80
C SER A 190 -11.98 8.30 2.04
N SER A 191 -12.19 9.54 1.57
CA SER A 191 -13.32 9.89 0.71
C SER A 191 -13.25 9.21 -0.65
N VAL A 192 -12.06 8.91 -1.17
CA VAL A 192 -11.88 8.27 -2.48
C VAL A 192 -12.32 6.81 -2.41
N LYS A 193 -13.39 6.49 -3.14
CA LYS A 193 -13.96 5.14 -3.24
C LYS A 193 -13.45 4.38 -4.45
N LYS A 194 -12.96 5.08 -5.48
CA LYS A 194 -12.59 4.48 -6.75
C LYS A 194 -11.36 5.14 -7.38
N ILE A 195 -10.49 4.30 -7.90
CA ILE A 195 -9.44 4.67 -8.85
C ILE A 195 -9.85 4.10 -10.20
N ASP A 196 -10.14 4.96 -11.17
CA ASP A 196 -10.59 4.54 -12.50
C ASP A 196 -9.44 4.02 -13.39
N ALA A 197 -9.78 3.56 -14.58
CA ALA A 197 -8.82 2.92 -15.47
C ALA A 197 -7.74 3.91 -15.93
N TYR A 198 -6.52 3.43 -16.07
CA TYR A 198 -5.37 4.23 -16.52
C TYR A 198 -5.00 5.42 -15.61
N ALA A 199 -5.62 5.57 -14.43
CA ALA A 199 -5.50 6.77 -13.59
C ALA A 199 -4.05 7.22 -13.35
N PHE A 200 -3.16 6.32 -12.95
CA PHE A 200 -1.73 6.56 -12.71
C PHE A 200 -0.82 5.84 -13.71
N ARG A 201 -1.36 5.37 -14.85
CA ARG A 201 -0.57 4.62 -15.82
C ARG A 201 0.65 5.43 -16.27
N LEU A 202 1.80 4.75 -16.34
CA LEU A 202 3.10 5.31 -16.74
C LEU A 202 3.59 6.44 -15.82
N CYS A 203 3.17 6.53 -14.56
CA CYS A 203 3.87 7.37 -13.58
C CYS A 203 5.17 6.68 -13.15
N GLU A 204 6.20 6.68 -14.00
CA GLU A 204 7.41 5.86 -13.82
C GLU A 204 8.22 6.26 -12.58
N SER A 205 8.10 7.51 -12.12
CA SER A 205 8.75 8.03 -10.91
C SER A 205 7.97 7.85 -9.60
N LEU A 206 6.73 7.35 -9.67
CA LEU A 206 5.86 7.19 -8.49
C LEU A 206 6.40 6.07 -7.59
N ILE A 207 6.91 6.43 -6.42
CA ILE A 207 7.55 5.51 -5.46
C ILE A 207 6.51 4.94 -4.48
N GLN A 208 5.53 5.76 -4.09
CA GLN A 208 4.60 5.45 -3.02
C GLN A 208 3.22 6.05 -3.28
N VAL A 209 2.20 5.25 -2.99
CA VAL A 209 0.81 5.69 -2.94
C VAL A 209 0.30 5.40 -1.54
N ASN A 210 -0.06 6.45 -0.82
CA ASN A 210 -0.66 6.34 0.50
C ASN A 210 -2.17 6.34 0.32
N THR A 211 -2.83 5.32 0.84
CA THR A 211 -4.28 5.18 0.84
C THR A 211 -4.74 4.86 2.25
N THR A 212 -5.89 5.41 2.62
CA THR A 212 -6.56 5.13 3.88
C THR A 212 -7.77 4.22 3.65
N ASP A 213 -8.47 3.85 4.73
CA ASP A 213 -9.70 3.08 4.67
C ASP A 213 -10.78 3.84 3.88
N GLY A 214 -11.40 3.20 2.89
CA GLY A 214 -12.43 3.82 2.06
C GLY A 214 -12.37 3.44 0.58
N LEU A 215 -11.20 3.09 0.07
CA LEU A 215 -11.03 2.64 -1.32
C LEU A 215 -11.75 1.31 -1.55
N ILE A 216 -12.62 1.24 -2.55
CA ILE A 216 -13.44 0.05 -2.86
C ILE A 216 -12.92 -0.69 -4.09
N SER A 217 -12.43 0.04 -5.11
CA SER A 217 -12.01 -0.58 -6.37
C SER A 217 -10.84 0.15 -7.04
N ILE A 218 -9.99 -0.64 -7.69
CA ILE A 218 -8.85 -0.19 -8.50
C ILE A 218 -9.10 -0.65 -9.94
N GLY A 219 -9.16 0.30 -10.89
CA GLY A 219 -9.53 0.06 -12.27
C GLY A 219 -8.45 -0.58 -13.13
N ASP A 220 -8.81 -0.92 -14.37
CA ASP A 220 -7.92 -1.52 -15.34
C ASP A 220 -6.72 -0.61 -15.64
N TYR A 221 -5.51 -1.16 -15.69
CA TYR A 221 -4.27 -0.43 -15.91
C TYR A 221 -4.00 0.74 -14.94
N ALA A 222 -4.70 0.84 -13.81
CA ALA A 222 -4.67 2.01 -12.92
C ALA A 222 -3.25 2.45 -12.54
N PHE A 223 -2.34 1.52 -12.23
CA PHE A 223 -0.94 1.75 -11.89
C PHE A 223 0.02 1.07 -12.89
N ALA A 224 -0.44 0.71 -14.08
CA ALA A 224 0.39 0.00 -15.05
C ALA A 224 1.62 0.84 -15.41
N GLY A 225 2.82 0.27 -15.31
CA GLY A 225 4.08 0.95 -15.63
C GLY A 225 4.56 1.93 -14.56
N CYS A 226 4.02 1.92 -13.33
CA CYS A 226 4.61 2.64 -12.20
C CYS A 226 5.91 1.94 -11.73
N ARG A 227 6.97 2.02 -12.54
CA ARG A 227 8.21 1.25 -12.36
C ARG A 227 8.97 1.53 -11.07
N ALA A 228 8.76 2.69 -10.43
CA ALA A 228 9.38 3.04 -9.16
C ALA A 228 8.58 2.60 -7.92
N LEU A 229 7.32 2.15 -8.08
CA LEU A 229 6.41 1.84 -6.97
C LEU A 229 6.94 0.62 -6.21
N ARG A 230 7.21 0.78 -4.92
CA ARG A 230 7.86 -0.27 -4.09
C ARG A 230 6.90 -1.15 -3.31
N ALA A 231 5.81 -0.55 -2.83
CA ALA A 231 4.80 -1.21 -2.05
C ALA A 231 3.44 -0.56 -2.36
N PHE A 232 2.39 -1.37 -2.28
CA PHE A 232 1.02 -0.88 -2.30
C PHE A 232 0.24 -1.56 -1.18
N ASN A 233 -0.13 -0.78 -0.17
CA ASN A 233 -0.94 -1.26 0.95
C ASN A 233 -2.40 -1.17 0.54
N THR A 234 -2.96 -2.28 0.05
CA THR A 234 -4.37 -2.32 -0.33
C THR A 234 -5.24 -2.22 0.93
N PRO A 235 -6.13 -1.22 1.05
CA PRO A 235 -7.02 -1.11 2.21
C PRO A 235 -7.95 -2.32 2.34
N GLY A 236 -8.33 -2.65 3.56
CA GLY A 236 -9.24 -3.77 3.88
C GLY A 236 -10.66 -3.62 3.32
N THR A 237 -10.97 -2.49 2.66
CA THR A 237 -12.26 -2.22 2.01
C THR A 237 -12.25 -2.55 0.51
N VAL A 238 -11.10 -2.84 -0.10
CA VAL A 238 -11.01 -3.08 -1.54
C VAL A 238 -11.62 -4.43 -1.91
N THR A 239 -12.56 -4.41 -2.85
CA THR A 239 -13.29 -5.60 -3.31
C THR A 239 -12.86 -6.08 -4.70
N SER A 240 -12.21 -5.21 -5.49
CA SER A 240 -11.77 -5.54 -6.85
C SER A 240 -10.50 -4.81 -7.30
N ILE A 241 -9.63 -5.56 -7.99
CA ILE A 241 -8.46 -5.06 -8.72
C ILE A 241 -8.64 -5.38 -10.20
N GLY A 242 -8.54 -4.37 -11.06
CA GLY A 242 -8.76 -4.47 -12.51
C GLY A 242 -7.67 -5.21 -13.29
N ALA A 243 -7.95 -5.46 -14.57
CA ALA A 243 -7.00 -6.08 -15.48
C ALA A 243 -5.78 -5.18 -15.68
N TYR A 244 -4.58 -5.76 -15.67
CA TYR A 244 -3.30 -5.05 -15.79
C TYR A 244 -3.06 -3.95 -14.75
N ALA A 245 -3.82 -3.88 -13.65
CA ALA A 245 -3.81 -2.76 -12.71
C ALA A 245 -2.41 -2.36 -12.22
N PHE A 246 -1.54 -3.33 -11.91
CA PHE A 246 -0.15 -3.14 -11.47
C PHE A 246 0.87 -3.70 -12.48
N SER A 247 0.47 -3.94 -13.73
CA SER A 247 1.37 -4.55 -14.70
C SER A 247 2.62 -3.69 -14.93
N SER A 248 3.80 -4.31 -14.97
CA SER A 248 5.10 -3.65 -15.14
C SER A 248 5.48 -2.68 -14.00
N CYS A 249 4.92 -2.87 -12.79
CA CYS A 249 5.45 -2.27 -11.57
C CYS A 249 6.70 -3.05 -11.13
N THR A 250 7.80 -2.91 -11.86
CA THR A 250 8.99 -3.79 -11.76
C THR A 250 9.66 -3.79 -10.38
N ARG A 251 9.45 -2.74 -9.57
CA ARG A 251 10.01 -2.61 -8.22
C ARG A 251 9.02 -2.91 -7.10
N LEU A 252 7.80 -3.33 -7.44
CA LEU A 252 6.77 -3.65 -6.47
C LEU A 252 7.16 -4.93 -5.74
N LYS A 253 7.61 -4.77 -4.50
CA LYS A 253 8.14 -5.86 -3.68
C LYS A 253 7.08 -6.57 -2.86
N THR A 254 6.13 -5.79 -2.33
CA THR A 254 5.08 -6.27 -1.42
C THR A 254 3.72 -5.70 -1.81
N VAL A 255 2.72 -6.56 -1.85
CA VAL A 255 1.32 -6.19 -2.00
C VAL A 255 0.51 -7.04 -1.03
N ASN A 256 -0.21 -6.37 -0.14
CA ASN A 256 -1.15 -7.05 0.75
C ASN A 256 -2.48 -7.12 0.03
N LEU A 257 -3.00 -8.33 -0.21
CA LEU A 257 -4.33 -8.54 -0.76
C LEU A 257 -5.30 -8.74 0.40
N PRO A 258 -6.35 -7.92 0.55
CA PRO A 258 -7.24 -7.99 1.71
C PRO A 258 -8.27 -9.11 1.56
N ASP A 259 -8.78 -9.63 2.68
CA ASP A 259 -9.84 -10.65 2.71
C ASP A 259 -11.17 -10.22 2.06
N SER A 260 -11.38 -8.90 1.92
CA SER A 260 -12.52 -8.33 1.20
C SER A 260 -12.44 -8.50 -0.32
N LEU A 261 -11.27 -8.85 -0.86
CA LEU A 261 -11.00 -8.88 -2.29
C LEU A 261 -11.68 -10.07 -2.94
N THR A 262 -12.58 -9.83 -3.89
CA THR A 262 -13.34 -10.91 -4.57
C THR A 262 -12.88 -11.15 -6.01
N ASN A 263 -12.15 -10.20 -6.60
CA ASN A 263 -11.71 -10.28 -7.99
C ASN A 263 -10.35 -9.62 -8.23
N ILE A 264 -9.48 -10.33 -8.95
CA ILE A 264 -8.19 -9.84 -9.47
C ILE A 264 -8.20 -10.04 -10.99
N GLY A 265 -8.12 -8.95 -11.76
CA GLY A 265 -8.19 -8.99 -13.21
C GLY A 265 -7.03 -9.70 -13.89
N LYS A 266 -7.21 -10.01 -15.18
CA LYS A 266 -6.16 -10.61 -16.02
C LYS A 266 -4.90 -9.74 -16.02
N PHE A 267 -3.73 -10.36 -15.91
CA PHE A 267 -2.42 -9.70 -15.91
C PHE A 267 -2.24 -8.61 -14.84
N ALA A 268 -3.04 -8.60 -13.77
CA ALA A 268 -3.03 -7.53 -12.78
C ALA A 268 -1.63 -7.24 -12.20
N PHE A 269 -0.82 -8.26 -11.93
CA PHE A 269 0.55 -8.12 -11.42
C PHE A 269 1.61 -8.61 -12.42
N TYR A 270 1.28 -8.62 -13.72
CA TYR A 270 2.21 -9.09 -14.75
C TYR A 270 3.50 -8.25 -14.79
N SER A 271 4.67 -8.89 -14.70
CA SER A 271 6.00 -8.24 -14.65
C SER A 271 6.20 -7.33 -13.42
N CYS A 272 5.71 -7.76 -12.26
CA CYS A 272 6.15 -7.23 -10.96
C CYS A 272 7.43 -7.99 -10.53
N ASP A 273 8.55 -7.67 -11.15
CA ASP A 273 9.78 -8.49 -11.11
C ASP A 273 10.37 -8.66 -9.69
N GLU A 274 10.20 -7.68 -8.80
CA GLU A 274 10.65 -7.71 -7.40
C GLU A 274 9.62 -8.29 -6.42
N LEU A 275 8.42 -8.72 -6.85
CA LEU A 275 7.41 -9.29 -5.96
C LEU A 275 7.89 -10.64 -5.40
N GLU A 276 8.21 -10.68 -4.11
CA GLU A 276 8.84 -11.85 -3.46
C GLU A 276 7.82 -12.83 -2.89
N ASN A 277 6.76 -12.32 -2.28
CA ASN A 277 5.72 -13.11 -1.62
C ASN A 277 4.34 -12.53 -1.95
N ILE A 278 3.35 -13.41 -2.10
CA ILE A 278 1.96 -13.01 -2.24
C ILE A 278 1.06 -14.06 -1.60
N HIS A 279 0.24 -13.63 -0.65
CA HIS A 279 -0.85 -14.44 -0.10
C HIS A 279 -2.10 -14.21 -0.95
N ILE A 280 -2.77 -15.29 -1.32
CA ILE A 280 -4.01 -15.26 -2.11
C ILE A 280 -5.18 -15.41 -1.13
N PRO A 281 -6.07 -14.41 -0.99
CA PRO A 281 -7.19 -14.50 -0.06
C PRO A 281 -8.17 -15.62 -0.43
N GLU A 282 -8.76 -16.25 0.59
CA GLU A 282 -9.78 -17.32 0.48
C GLU A 282 -11.13 -16.83 -0.09
N SER A 283 -11.27 -15.55 -0.38
CA SER A 283 -12.37 -14.96 -1.13
C SER A 283 -12.18 -15.04 -2.66
N ILE A 284 -10.97 -15.30 -3.15
CA ILE A 284 -10.65 -15.36 -4.59
C ILE A 284 -10.95 -16.73 -5.16
N ILE A 285 -11.80 -16.82 -6.19
CA ILE A 285 -12.17 -18.09 -6.82
C ILE A 285 -11.35 -18.40 -8.09
N THR A 286 -10.88 -17.37 -8.79
CA THR A 286 -10.17 -17.51 -10.07
C THR A 286 -8.85 -16.76 -10.06
N LEU A 287 -7.76 -17.45 -10.40
CA LEU A 287 -6.51 -16.82 -10.80
C LEU A 287 -6.56 -16.56 -12.30
N ASN A 288 -6.85 -15.33 -12.68
CA ASN A 288 -7.03 -14.94 -14.07
C ASN A 288 -5.75 -15.08 -14.93
N ASP A 289 -5.92 -15.07 -16.25
CA ASP A 289 -4.81 -15.19 -17.21
C ASP A 289 -3.67 -14.22 -16.89
N GLY A 290 -2.45 -14.74 -16.78
CA GLY A 290 -1.23 -13.96 -16.58
C GLY A 290 -1.14 -13.17 -15.26
N VAL A 291 -2.04 -13.40 -14.29
CA VAL A 291 -2.18 -12.56 -13.09
C VAL A 291 -0.85 -12.30 -12.36
N PHE A 292 0.02 -13.30 -12.23
CA PHE A 292 1.36 -13.21 -11.65
C PHE A 292 2.48 -13.54 -12.65
N GLY A 293 2.20 -13.52 -13.96
CA GLY A 293 3.20 -13.83 -14.98
C GLY A 293 4.39 -12.88 -14.90
N ARG A 294 5.62 -13.39 -15.01
CA ARG A 294 6.88 -12.64 -14.88
C ARG A 294 7.10 -11.97 -13.52
N CYS A 295 6.50 -12.47 -12.44
CA CYS A 295 6.98 -12.11 -11.10
C CYS A 295 8.29 -12.86 -10.81
N GLU A 296 9.40 -12.36 -11.33
CA GLU A 296 10.67 -13.11 -11.38
C GLU A 296 11.26 -13.43 -10.00
N SER A 297 10.91 -12.64 -8.97
CA SER A 297 11.37 -12.85 -7.59
C SER A 297 10.48 -13.75 -6.74
N LEU A 298 9.27 -14.09 -7.20
CA LEU A 298 8.34 -14.95 -6.47
C LEU A 298 8.93 -16.35 -6.32
N SER A 299 9.22 -16.79 -5.09
CA SER A 299 9.94 -18.05 -4.83
C SER A 299 9.03 -19.24 -4.54
N SER A 300 7.86 -18.99 -3.96
CA SER A 300 6.89 -20.03 -3.62
C SER A 300 5.48 -19.44 -3.65
N ILE A 301 4.50 -20.29 -3.94
CA ILE A 301 3.09 -19.90 -3.88
C ILE A 301 2.24 -21.06 -3.34
N ILE A 302 1.33 -20.70 -2.45
CA ILE A 302 0.25 -21.56 -1.97
C ILE A 302 -1.02 -21.12 -2.70
N ILE A 303 -1.63 -22.05 -3.43
CA ILE A 303 -2.91 -21.84 -4.11
C ILE A 303 -4.00 -22.44 -3.21
N PRO A 304 -4.87 -21.61 -2.63
CA PRO A 304 -5.86 -22.05 -1.65
C PRO A 304 -6.95 -22.92 -2.29
N LYS A 305 -7.70 -23.64 -1.45
CA LYS A 305 -8.62 -24.71 -1.88
C LYS A 305 -9.85 -24.24 -2.64
N ASN A 306 -10.20 -22.98 -2.43
CA ASN A 306 -11.34 -22.30 -3.03
C ASN A 306 -11.09 -21.91 -4.51
N ILE A 307 -9.84 -21.95 -4.98
CA ILE A 307 -9.49 -21.66 -6.37
C ILE A 307 -10.00 -22.78 -7.26
N THR A 308 -10.88 -22.45 -8.19
CA THR A 308 -11.42 -23.40 -9.18
C THR A 308 -10.69 -23.29 -10.52
N ASN A 309 -10.07 -22.16 -10.85
CA ASN A 309 -9.43 -21.95 -12.15
C ASN A 309 -8.10 -21.21 -12.02
N ILE A 310 -7.08 -21.74 -12.67
CA ILE A 310 -5.76 -21.12 -12.86
C ILE A 310 -5.62 -20.83 -14.36
N GLY A 311 -5.59 -19.56 -14.72
CA GLY A 311 -5.67 -19.09 -16.11
C GLY A 311 -4.41 -19.34 -16.94
N TYR A 312 -4.52 -19.04 -18.23
CA TYR A 312 -3.40 -19.07 -19.17
C TYR A 312 -2.23 -18.25 -18.63
N TYR A 313 -1.03 -18.82 -18.57
CA TYR A 313 0.19 -18.09 -18.19
C TYR A 313 0.16 -17.48 -16.76
N ALA A 314 -0.74 -17.93 -15.86
CA ALA A 314 -0.95 -17.31 -14.54
C ALA A 314 0.33 -17.06 -13.72
N PHE A 315 1.29 -17.98 -13.76
CA PHE A 315 2.62 -17.88 -13.14
C PHE A 315 3.75 -18.05 -14.17
N GLY A 316 3.46 -17.80 -15.45
CA GLY A 316 4.44 -18.00 -16.52
C GLY A 316 5.68 -17.11 -16.30
N TYR A 317 6.87 -17.69 -16.41
CA TYR A 317 8.17 -17.02 -16.30
C TYR A 317 8.47 -16.42 -14.91
N CYS A 318 7.87 -16.96 -13.84
CA CYS A 318 8.34 -16.70 -12.47
C CYS A 318 9.65 -17.47 -12.23
N GLN A 319 10.79 -16.86 -12.56
CA GLN A 319 12.06 -17.57 -12.68
C GLN A 319 12.59 -18.14 -11.35
N LYS A 320 12.33 -17.49 -10.21
CA LYS A 320 12.70 -17.99 -8.87
C LYS A 320 11.69 -18.95 -8.25
N LEU A 321 10.52 -19.15 -8.86
CA LEU A 321 9.47 -20.00 -8.31
C LEU A 321 9.97 -21.44 -8.24
N SER A 322 10.24 -21.94 -7.03
CA SER A 322 10.84 -23.26 -6.80
C SER A 322 9.83 -24.33 -6.41
N SER A 323 8.70 -23.93 -5.82
CA SER A 323 7.65 -24.84 -5.37
C SER A 323 6.27 -24.21 -5.49
N VAL A 324 5.30 -25.01 -5.94
CA VAL A 324 3.87 -24.67 -5.98
C VAL A 324 3.09 -25.72 -5.22
N VAL A 325 2.15 -25.29 -4.37
CA VAL A 325 1.20 -26.16 -3.69
C VAL A 325 -0.22 -25.75 -4.06
N ILE A 326 -1.02 -26.69 -4.54
CA ILE A 326 -2.43 -26.50 -4.92
C ILE A 326 -3.29 -27.36 -4.00
N PHE A 327 -4.05 -26.73 -3.10
CA PHE A 327 -4.83 -27.43 -2.07
C PHE A 327 -6.14 -28.01 -2.58
N GLY A 328 -6.82 -27.33 -3.50
CA GLY A 328 -8.15 -27.69 -3.99
C GLY A 328 -8.16 -28.52 -5.28
N ASP A 329 -9.35 -29.00 -5.63
CA ASP A 329 -9.67 -29.45 -6.98
C ASP A 329 -9.84 -28.23 -7.89
N VAL A 330 -8.96 -28.09 -8.88
CA VAL A 330 -9.06 -27.04 -9.89
C VAL A 330 -9.75 -27.59 -11.13
N GLU A 331 -10.86 -26.97 -11.52
CA GLU A 331 -11.55 -27.27 -12.78
C GLU A 331 -10.66 -27.05 -14.00
N SER A 332 -9.65 -26.17 -13.92
CA SER A 332 -8.68 -26.00 -14.99
C SER A 332 -7.38 -25.34 -14.53
N ILE A 333 -6.25 -25.94 -14.92
CA ILE A 333 -4.92 -25.32 -14.99
C ILE A 333 -4.63 -25.01 -16.46
N GLY A 334 -4.67 -23.74 -16.83
CA GLY A 334 -4.57 -23.27 -18.22
C GLY A 334 -3.20 -23.48 -18.86
N ASP A 335 -3.15 -23.37 -20.20
CA ASP A 335 -1.91 -23.49 -20.96
C ASP A 335 -0.83 -22.53 -20.43
N MET A 336 0.41 -22.99 -20.45
CA MET A 336 1.58 -22.24 -20.01
C MET A 336 1.52 -21.70 -18.57
N ALA A 337 0.62 -22.18 -17.70
CA ALA A 337 0.45 -21.68 -16.34
C ALA A 337 1.76 -21.55 -15.56
N PHE A 338 2.70 -22.49 -15.73
CA PHE A 338 4.03 -22.49 -15.12
C PHE A 338 5.19 -22.51 -16.15
N ALA A 339 4.91 -22.13 -17.40
CA ALA A 339 5.91 -22.14 -18.47
C ALA A 339 7.06 -21.19 -18.13
N GLY A 340 8.30 -21.63 -18.27
CA GLY A 340 9.47 -20.75 -18.07
C GLY A 340 9.83 -20.49 -16.60
N CYS A 341 9.14 -21.09 -15.63
CA CYS A 341 9.60 -21.16 -14.23
C CYS A 341 10.83 -22.08 -14.11
N THR A 342 12.01 -21.55 -14.42
CA THR A 342 13.26 -22.34 -14.56
C THR A 342 13.77 -22.93 -13.25
N SER A 343 13.42 -22.34 -12.10
CA SER A 343 13.77 -22.87 -10.77
C SER A 343 12.74 -23.85 -10.21
N LEU A 344 11.61 -24.04 -10.89
CA LEU A 344 10.50 -24.86 -10.38
C LEU A 344 10.94 -26.32 -10.30
N ALA A 345 11.10 -26.81 -9.08
CA ALA A 345 11.51 -28.17 -8.80
C ALA A 345 10.29 -29.07 -8.55
N THR A 346 9.25 -28.53 -7.92
CA THR A 346 8.13 -29.33 -7.43
C THR A 346 6.79 -28.64 -7.60
N ILE A 347 5.76 -29.39 -8.00
CA ILE A 347 4.36 -28.97 -7.90
C ILE A 347 3.59 -30.07 -7.15
N ALA A 348 2.89 -29.70 -6.07
CA ALA A 348 1.97 -30.59 -5.37
C ALA A 348 0.52 -30.22 -5.74
N ILE A 349 -0.23 -31.18 -6.29
CA ILE A 349 -1.62 -31.02 -6.70
C ILE A 349 -2.46 -31.98 -5.85
N ASN A 350 -3.17 -31.45 -4.86
CA ASN A 350 -3.95 -32.26 -3.94
C ASN A 350 -5.29 -32.70 -4.51
N GLY A 351 -5.91 -31.91 -5.39
CA GLY A 351 -7.17 -32.28 -6.03
C GLY A 351 -6.98 -33.40 -7.06
N PRO A 352 -7.50 -34.63 -6.83
CA PRO A 352 -7.28 -35.77 -7.72
C PRO A 352 -7.91 -35.60 -9.11
N GLU A 353 -8.94 -34.77 -9.23
CA GLU A 353 -9.69 -34.53 -10.48
C GLU A 353 -9.29 -33.22 -11.18
N SER A 354 -8.22 -32.56 -10.70
CA SER A 354 -7.78 -31.27 -11.22
C SER A 354 -7.45 -31.32 -12.72
N GLU A 355 -8.16 -30.59 -13.59
CA GLU A 355 -7.89 -30.67 -15.03
C GLU A 355 -6.63 -29.87 -15.39
N ILE A 356 -5.60 -30.55 -15.91
CA ILE A 356 -4.37 -29.91 -16.38
C ILE A 356 -4.46 -29.75 -17.89
N PHE A 357 -4.29 -28.52 -18.40
CA PHE A 357 -4.30 -28.28 -19.84
C PHE A 357 -3.28 -29.18 -20.54
N ASP A 358 -3.75 -29.88 -21.57
CA ASP A 358 -3.05 -30.95 -22.26
C ASP A 358 -1.95 -30.44 -23.20
N ALA A 359 -0.94 -29.80 -22.61
CA ALA A 359 0.26 -29.36 -23.28
C ALA A 359 1.51 -29.61 -22.42
N GLU A 360 2.62 -29.93 -23.10
CA GLU A 360 3.93 -30.11 -22.47
C GLU A 360 4.43 -28.81 -21.80
N SER A 361 3.94 -27.65 -22.27
CA SER A 361 4.28 -26.33 -21.77
C SER A 361 3.58 -25.94 -20.46
N THR A 362 2.53 -26.65 -20.04
CA THR A 362 1.77 -26.31 -18.82
C THR A 362 2.66 -26.43 -17.58
N ILE A 363 3.43 -27.51 -17.47
CA ILE A 363 4.41 -27.78 -16.40
C ILE A 363 5.77 -28.17 -17.02
N ASN A 364 6.84 -27.47 -16.62
CA ASN A 364 8.18 -27.65 -17.17
C ASN A 364 8.73 -29.09 -17.02
N SER A 365 9.66 -29.48 -17.90
CA SER A 365 10.20 -30.85 -18.01
C SER A 365 10.89 -31.41 -16.79
N ASN A 366 11.49 -30.54 -15.98
CA ASN A 366 12.32 -30.94 -14.85
C ASN A 366 11.53 -30.95 -13.52
N VAL A 367 10.23 -30.66 -13.58
CA VAL A 367 9.37 -30.55 -12.40
C VAL A 367 8.94 -31.94 -11.95
N VAL A 368 9.11 -32.22 -10.66
CA VAL A 368 8.53 -33.38 -9.99
C VAL A 368 7.09 -33.04 -9.60
N ILE A 369 6.15 -33.88 -10.01
CA ILE A 369 4.72 -33.72 -9.72
C ILE A 369 4.35 -34.62 -8.54
N TYR A 370 3.73 -34.04 -7.52
CA TYR A 370 3.11 -34.79 -6.43
C TYR A 370 1.59 -34.75 -6.57
N GLY A 371 0.95 -35.91 -6.40
CA GLY A 371 -0.52 -36.02 -6.37
C GLY A 371 -0.97 -37.40 -5.90
N HIS A 372 -2.28 -37.65 -5.91
CA HIS A 372 -2.83 -38.95 -5.50
C HIS A 372 -2.70 -40.01 -6.59
N SER A 373 -2.55 -41.27 -6.19
CA SER A 373 -2.60 -42.41 -7.11
C SER A 373 -3.93 -42.43 -7.88
N GLY A 374 -3.87 -42.54 -9.20
CA GLY A 374 -5.04 -42.51 -10.09
C GLY A 374 -5.49 -41.11 -10.53
N SER A 375 -4.85 -40.04 -10.04
CA SER A 375 -5.23 -38.66 -10.37
C SER A 375 -4.95 -38.24 -11.81
N THR A 376 -5.57 -37.14 -12.22
CA THR A 376 -5.25 -36.39 -13.45
C THR A 376 -3.77 -35.96 -13.47
N ALA A 377 -3.21 -35.55 -12.33
CA ALA A 377 -1.80 -35.21 -12.17
C ALA A 377 -0.87 -36.39 -12.50
N GLN A 378 -1.19 -37.60 -12.02
CA GLN A 378 -0.45 -38.81 -12.39
C GLN A 378 -0.54 -39.11 -13.89
N SER A 379 -1.72 -38.94 -14.48
CA SER A 379 -1.95 -39.16 -15.91
C SER A 379 -1.17 -38.17 -16.77
N TYR A 380 -1.14 -36.89 -16.38
CA TYR A 380 -0.35 -35.84 -17.03
C TYR A 380 1.15 -36.13 -16.93
N ALA A 381 1.64 -36.47 -15.73
CA ALA A 381 3.05 -36.78 -15.51
C ALA A 381 3.51 -37.96 -16.38
N LYS A 382 2.70 -39.02 -16.46
CA LYS A 382 2.96 -40.18 -17.32
C LYS A 382 2.97 -39.81 -18.81
N LYS A 383 2.04 -38.96 -19.26
CA LYS A 383 1.92 -38.56 -20.67
C LYS A 383 3.13 -37.75 -21.15
N TYR A 384 3.64 -36.86 -20.32
CA TYR A 384 4.74 -35.95 -20.66
C TYR A 384 6.09 -36.36 -20.04
N ASP A 385 6.23 -37.60 -19.57
CA ASP A 385 7.49 -38.13 -19.01
C ASP A 385 8.06 -37.28 -17.86
N ARG A 386 7.21 -36.92 -16.89
CA ARG A 386 7.58 -36.22 -15.65
C ARG A 386 7.66 -37.22 -14.50
N LEU A 387 8.55 -36.95 -13.55
CA LEU A 387 8.61 -37.71 -12.30
C LEU A 387 7.33 -37.47 -11.49
N PHE A 388 6.75 -38.55 -10.98
CA PHE A 388 5.55 -38.51 -10.14
C PHE A 388 5.80 -39.22 -8.81
N HIS A 389 5.33 -38.61 -7.73
CA HIS A 389 5.33 -39.21 -6.40
C HIS A 389 3.97 -39.04 -5.74
N GLU A 390 3.60 -40.03 -4.92
CA GLU A 390 2.37 -39.98 -4.16
C GLU A 390 2.43 -38.86 -3.10
N LEU A 391 1.35 -38.09 -3.00
CA LEU A 391 1.22 -36.97 -2.07
C LEU A 391 0.58 -37.43 -0.77
N LEU A 392 1.12 -36.96 0.36
CA LEU A 392 0.48 -37.09 1.66
C LEU A 392 -0.28 -35.80 1.97
N SER A 393 -1.55 -35.92 2.34
CA SER A 393 -2.39 -34.78 2.69
C SER A 393 -3.53 -35.17 3.64
N GLY A 394 -4.17 -34.17 4.25
CA GLY A 394 -5.32 -34.38 5.12
C GLY A 394 -5.80 -33.10 5.78
N THR A 395 -6.60 -33.23 6.83
CA THR A 395 -7.08 -32.11 7.64
C THR A 395 -6.40 -32.09 9.00
N CYS A 396 -6.18 -30.89 9.54
CA CYS A 396 -5.69 -30.68 10.91
C CYS A 396 -6.50 -29.62 11.68
N GLY A 397 -7.61 -29.13 11.11
CA GLY A 397 -8.60 -28.26 11.74
C GLY A 397 -9.97 -28.46 11.10
N ASP A 398 -10.96 -27.64 11.46
CA ASP A 398 -12.27 -27.69 10.80
C ASP A 398 -12.19 -27.21 9.35
N ASN A 399 -11.39 -26.17 9.10
CA ASN A 399 -11.15 -25.63 7.76
C ASN A 399 -9.65 -25.49 7.44
N VAL A 400 -8.80 -26.21 8.18
CA VAL A 400 -7.34 -26.20 8.02
C VAL A 400 -6.88 -27.55 7.49
N GLU A 401 -6.19 -27.51 6.37
CA GLU A 401 -5.70 -28.65 5.60
C GLU A 401 -4.18 -28.65 5.58
N TRP A 402 -3.59 -29.81 5.29
CA TRP A 402 -2.14 -29.95 5.20
C TRP A 402 -1.74 -30.82 4.02
N ILE A 403 -0.58 -30.50 3.46
CA ILE A 403 0.09 -31.24 2.41
C ILE A 403 1.54 -31.45 2.84
N LEU A 404 2.00 -32.70 2.84
CA LEU A 404 3.38 -33.04 3.11
C LEU A 404 4.05 -33.51 1.82
N THR A 405 5.08 -32.79 1.42
CA THR A 405 5.93 -33.17 0.30
C THR A 405 7.06 -34.11 0.77
N PRO A 406 7.47 -35.10 -0.04
CA PRO A 406 8.52 -36.07 0.32
C PRO A 406 9.90 -35.51 0.67
N ASN A 407 10.18 -34.23 0.40
CA ASN A 407 11.39 -33.54 0.86
C ASN A 407 11.32 -33.13 2.35
N GLY A 408 10.19 -33.40 3.01
CA GLY A 408 9.93 -33.08 4.41
C GLY A 408 9.38 -31.66 4.64
N THR A 409 8.87 -30.99 3.61
CA THR A 409 8.16 -29.71 3.77
C THR A 409 6.66 -29.97 3.94
N LEU A 410 6.15 -29.65 5.13
CA LEU A 410 4.73 -29.66 5.47
C LEU A 410 4.16 -28.25 5.26
N THR A 411 3.16 -28.14 4.39
CA THR A 411 2.41 -26.90 4.17
C THR A 411 1.04 -27.04 4.83
N ILE A 412 0.66 -26.07 5.66
CA ILE A 412 -0.63 -26.00 6.36
C ILE A 412 -1.34 -24.75 5.90
N ALA A 413 -2.57 -24.88 5.40
CA ALA A 413 -3.34 -23.76 4.87
C ALA A 413 -4.84 -23.88 5.15
N GLY A 414 -5.55 -22.77 4.94
CA GLY A 414 -6.98 -22.62 5.20
C GLY A 414 -7.27 -21.74 6.41
N ASN A 415 -8.54 -21.59 6.75
CA ASN A 415 -8.99 -20.56 7.70
C ASN A 415 -9.27 -21.10 9.10
N GLY A 416 -8.59 -20.55 10.10
CA GLY A 416 -8.85 -20.82 11.51
C GLY A 416 -7.76 -21.64 12.20
N ALA A 417 -8.09 -22.20 13.37
CA ALA A 417 -7.10 -22.86 14.22
C ALA A 417 -6.95 -24.36 13.89
N MET A 418 -5.71 -24.84 14.03
CA MET A 418 -5.41 -26.26 14.09
C MET A 418 -6.00 -26.88 15.36
N LYS A 419 -6.46 -28.12 15.28
CA LYS A 419 -6.93 -28.91 16.43
C LYS A 419 -5.75 -29.41 17.26
N ASN A 420 -5.96 -29.51 18.56
CA ASN A 420 -5.03 -30.17 19.47
C ASN A 420 -4.83 -31.64 19.05
N SER A 421 -3.59 -32.06 18.96
CA SER A 421 -3.17 -33.39 18.54
C SER A 421 -3.04 -34.35 19.73
N GLN A 422 -4.07 -34.45 20.57
CA GLN A 422 -4.09 -35.33 21.75
C GLN A 422 -5.38 -36.17 21.81
N ALA A 423 -5.24 -37.50 21.80
CA ALA A 423 -6.31 -38.44 22.13
C ALA A 423 -5.80 -39.45 23.17
N PHE A 424 -6.38 -39.45 24.38
CA PHE A 424 -6.14 -40.47 25.43
C PHE A 424 -4.66 -40.85 25.63
N TYR A 425 -3.83 -39.89 26.07
CA TYR A 425 -2.38 -40.06 26.31
C TYR A 425 -1.50 -40.38 25.08
N ASN A 426 -2.06 -40.44 23.87
CA ASN A 426 -1.33 -40.56 22.62
C ASN A 426 -1.46 -39.28 21.77
N TYR A 427 -0.32 -38.73 21.34
CA TYR A 427 -0.28 -37.63 20.39
C TYR A 427 -0.45 -38.17 18.98
N ASN A 428 -1.35 -37.56 18.20
CA ASN A 428 -1.87 -38.11 16.94
C ASN A 428 -1.83 -37.11 15.79
N ALA A 429 -0.83 -36.22 15.78
CA ALA A 429 -0.60 -35.35 14.64
C ALA A 429 -0.52 -36.22 13.36
N PRO A 430 -1.20 -35.85 12.26
CA PRO A 430 -1.26 -36.70 11.06
C PRO A 430 0.11 -37.05 10.46
N TRP A 431 1.11 -36.20 10.68
CA TRP A 431 2.48 -36.32 10.20
C TRP A 431 3.46 -36.86 11.26
N ARG A 432 2.97 -37.43 12.36
CA ARG A 432 3.80 -37.85 13.51
C ARG A 432 4.94 -38.80 13.13
N ASP A 433 4.67 -39.76 12.25
CA ASP A 433 5.64 -40.78 11.84
C ASP A 433 6.41 -40.37 10.57
N GLU A 434 6.22 -39.13 10.11
CA GLU A 434 6.78 -38.62 8.88
C GLU A 434 8.05 -37.80 9.11
N PHE A 435 8.90 -37.75 8.09
CA PHE A 435 10.10 -36.94 8.11
C PHE A 435 9.77 -35.47 7.83
N LEU A 436 9.92 -34.60 8.82
CA LEU A 436 9.68 -33.15 8.69
C LEU A 436 10.97 -32.36 8.86
N THR A 437 11.22 -31.44 7.93
CA THR A 437 12.35 -30.49 8.00
C THR A 437 11.90 -29.04 7.97
N ASN A 438 10.80 -28.73 7.28
CA ASN A 438 10.24 -27.38 7.18
C ASN A 438 8.72 -27.42 7.38
N VAL A 439 8.19 -26.42 8.07
CA VAL A 439 6.75 -26.18 8.18
C VAL A 439 6.43 -24.80 7.64
N ILE A 440 5.50 -24.72 6.70
CA ILE A 440 4.96 -23.47 6.15
C ILE A 440 3.51 -23.38 6.58
N ILE A 441 3.15 -22.31 7.29
CA ILE A 441 1.79 -22.05 7.74
C ILE A 441 1.30 -20.81 6.98
N ASP A 442 0.20 -20.94 6.26
CA ASP A 442 -0.43 -19.87 5.47
C ASP A 442 -1.15 -18.83 6.36
N ASP A 443 -1.30 -17.61 5.86
CA ASP A 443 -1.92 -16.48 6.58
C ASP A 443 -3.40 -16.69 6.94
N GLY A 444 -4.10 -17.72 6.45
CA GLY A 444 -5.44 -18.05 6.98
C GLY A 444 -5.45 -18.70 8.39
N VAL A 445 -4.31 -19.25 8.85
CA VAL A 445 -4.26 -20.12 10.04
C VAL A 445 -4.06 -19.30 11.32
N THR A 446 -5.03 -19.37 12.23
CA THR A 446 -5.07 -18.49 13.42
C THR A 446 -4.52 -19.12 14.69
N GLY A 447 -4.19 -20.42 14.69
CA GLY A 447 -3.67 -21.09 15.89
C GLY A 447 -3.00 -22.42 15.60
N ILE A 448 -1.90 -22.69 16.30
CA ILE A 448 -1.20 -23.98 16.29
C ILE A 448 -1.74 -24.82 17.46
N GLY A 449 -2.21 -26.03 17.15
CA GLY A 449 -2.76 -26.94 18.15
C GLY A 449 -1.70 -27.45 19.14
N ALA A 450 -2.16 -27.83 20.33
CA ALA A 450 -1.30 -28.50 21.29
C ALA A 450 -0.75 -29.81 20.69
N PHE A 451 0.53 -30.12 20.95
CA PHE A 451 1.23 -31.32 20.49
C PHE A 451 1.37 -31.49 18.96
N SER A 452 1.08 -30.46 18.16
CA SER A 452 1.04 -30.58 16.69
C SER A 452 2.36 -31.00 16.03
N PHE A 453 3.50 -30.55 16.55
CA PHE A 453 4.83 -30.88 16.03
C PHE A 453 5.72 -31.53 17.10
N LYS A 454 5.11 -32.15 18.12
CA LYS A 454 5.88 -32.82 19.17
C LYS A 454 6.69 -33.97 18.57
N ASP A 455 7.95 -34.10 19.00
CA ASP A 455 8.90 -35.13 18.56
C ASP A 455 9.30 -35.03 17.07
N CYS A 456 9.10 -33.87 16.43
CA CYS A 456 9.63 -33.62 15.08
C CYS A 456 11.12 -33.25 15.16
N PHE A 457 11.97 -34.24 15.42
CA PHE A 457 13.41 -34.07 15.70
C PHE A 457 14.20 -33.35 14.60
N ASP A 458 13.82 -33.55 13.34
CA ASP A 458 14.50 -33.00 12.16
C ASP A 458 13.97 -31.64 11.69
N LEU A 459 12.93 -31.11 12.36
CA LEU A 459 12.30 -29.83 12.02
C LEU A 459 13.27 -28.67 12.28
N LYS A 460 13.69 -28.00 11.20
CA LYS A 460 14.69 -26.91 11.23
C LYS A 460 14.08 -25.53 11.18
N GLN A 461 12.97 -25.39 10.46
CA GLN A 461 12.34 -24.10 10.17
C GLN A 461 10.82 -24.18 10.23
N VAL A 462 10.22 -23.15 10.80
CA VAL A 462 8.78 -22.92 10.80
C VAL A 462 8.55 -21.48 10.34
N ALA A 463 7.79 -21.28 9.27
CA ALA A 463 7.29 -19.97 8.87
C ALA A 463 5.94 -19.73 9.56
N ILE A 464 5.90 -18.76 10.48
CA ILE A 464 4.69 -18.39 11.23
C ILE A 464 4.07 -17.15 10.57
N PRO A 465 2.76 -17.18 10.25
CA PRO A 465 2.06 -16.07 9.63
C PRO A 465 1.66 -14.99 10.64
N ASP A 466 1.44 -13.77 10.16
CA ASP A 466 0.98 -12.63 10.98
C ASP A 466 -0.45 -12.80 11.49
N SER A 467 -1.23 -13.73 10.95
CA SER A 467 -2.58 -14.05 11.45
C SER A 467 -2.61 -14.96 12.66
N LEU A 468 -1.48 -15.56 13.05
CA LEU A 468 -1.43 -16.51 14.14
C LEU A 468 -1.70 -15.82 15.49
N THR A 469 -2.67 -16.32 16.25
CA THR A 469 -3.07 -15.75 17.54
C THR A 469 -2.62 -16.59 18.74
N SER A 470 -2.33 -17.88 18.52
CA SER A 470 -1.99 -18.80 19.61
C SER A 470 -1.07 -19.95 19.19
N ILE A 471 -0.21 -20.38 20.12
CA ILE A 471 0.61 -21.58 20.02
C ILE A 471 0.23 -22.50 21.19
N GLY A 472 -0.26 -23.71 20.89
CA GLY A 472 -0.71 -24.65 21.91
C GLY A 472 0.41 -25.25 22.75
N GLY A 473 0.04 -25.84 23.90
CA GLY A 473 0.99 -26.50 24.78
C GLY A 473 1.70 -27.68 24.09
N TYR A 474 2.99 -27.85 24.37
CA TYR A 474 3.85 -28.86 23.76
C TYR A 474 3.88 -28.85 22.22
N ALA A 475 3.44 -27.77 21.56
CA ALA A 475 3.29 -27.71 20.10
C ALA A 475 4.59 -28.07 19.36
N PHE A 476 5.75 -27.63 19.85
CA PHE A 476 7.08 -27.92 19.30
C PHE A 476 7.98 -28.65 20.30
N CYS A 477 7.40 -29.35 21.28
CA CYS A 477 8.16 -30.10 22.26
C CYS A 477 9.05 -31.13 21.55
N ASN A 478 10.33 -31.18 21.92
CA ASN A 478 11.33 -32.12 21.38
C ASN A 478 11.67 -31.91 19.88
N CYS A 479 11.44 -30.71 19.34
CA CYS A 479 11.96 -30.29 18.03
C CYS A 479 13.46 -29.93 18.11
N GLU A 480 14.32 -30.93 18.28
CA GLU A 480 15.75 -30.73 18.59
C GLU A 480 16.53 -29.94 17.52
N ALA A 481 16.09 -29.95 16.25
CA ALA A 481 16.75 -29.25 15.14
C ALA A 481 16.37 -27.78 14.96
N LEU A 482 15.31 -27.30 15.63
CA LEU A 482 14.77 -25.96 15.46
C LEU A 482 15.72 -24.92 16.06
N MET A 483 16.19 -23.95 15.26
CA MET A 483 17.28 -23.06 15.66
C MET A 483 16.83 -21.70 16.19
N SER A 484 15.78 -21.14 15.60
CA SER A 484 15.25 -19.83 15.99
C SER A 484 13.82 -19.68 15.52
N LEU A 485 13.05 -18.86 16.22
CA LEU A 485 11.68 -18.54 15.85
C LEU A 485 11.34 -17.09 16.20
N ASN A 486 10.61 -16.42 15.31
CA ASN A 486 9.97 -15.14 15.60
C ASN A 486 8.47 -15.37 15.70
N ILE A 487 7.90 -14.95 16.82
CA ILE A 487 6.48 -15.08 17.14
C ILE A 487 5.85 -13.69 16.95
N PRO A 488 4.92 -13.52 16.00
CA PRO A 488 4.42 -12.21 15.58
C PRO A 488 3.56 -11.54 16.65
N ALA A 489 3.36 -10.22 16.50
CA ALA A 489 2.64 -9.39 17.48
C ALA A 489 1.17 -9.78 17.67
N SER A 490 0.59 -10.53 16.74
CA SER A 490 -0.76 -11.09 16.82
C SER A 490 -0.90 -12.26 17.80
N VAL A 491 0.20 -12.94 18.17
CA VAL A 491 0.15 -14.09 19.08
C VAL A 491 -0.03 -13.60 20.51
N VAL A 492 -1.20 -13.85 21.07
CA VAL A 492 -1.57 -13.48 22.44
C VAL A 492 -1.28 -14.58 23.46
N HIS A 493 -0.98 -15.81 23.02
CA HIS A 493 -0.85 -16.97 23.90
C HIS A 493 0.19 -18.00 23.43
N ILE A 494 1.06 -18.44 24.33
CA ILE A 494 2.00 -19.57 24.19
C ILE A 494 1.75 -20.57 25.31
N GLY A 495 1.28 -21.76 24.94
CA GLY A 495 0.90 -22.82 25.86
C GLY A 495 2.08 -23.51 26.57
N GLU A 496 1.75 -24.24 27.62
CA GLU A 496 2.71 -24.91 28.50
C GLU A 496 3.66 -25.84 27.74
N LEU A 497 4.98 -25.78 28.02
CA LEU A 497 6.00 -26.66 27.43
C LEU A 497 6.07 -26.62 25.89
N ALA A 498 5.56 -25.55 25.26
CA ALA A 498 5.50 -25.40 23.80
C ALA A 498 6.84 -25.66 23.09
N PHE A 499 7.97 -25.23 23.66
CA PHE A 499 9.31 -25.39 23.11
C PHE A 499 10.25 -26.19 24.01
N GLU A 500 9.70 -27.06 24.86
CA GLU A 500 10.51 -27.96 25.69
C GLU A 500 11.45 -28.80 24.81
N ASP A 501 12.68 -29.05 25.27
CA ASP A 501 13.68 -29.88 24.56
C ASP A 501 14.00 -29.48 23.10
N CYS A 502 13.78 -28.23 22.69
CA CYS A 502 14.29 -27.69 21.42
C CYS A 502 15.81 -27.41 21.51
N ARG A 503 16.64 -28.45 21.59
CA ARG A 503 18.06 -28.37 22.00
C ARG A 503 18.97 -27.44 21.19
N ARG A 504 18.62 -27.15 19.93
CA ARG A 504 19.38 -26.22 19.07
C ARG A 504 18.79 -24.82 19.02
N MET A 505 17.71 -24.54 19.76
CA MET A 505 17.06 -23.24 19.81
C MET A 505 18.00 -22.22 20.44
N GLY A 506 18.57 -21.36 19.61
CA GLY A 506 19.45 -20.26 20.01
C GLY A 506 18.68 -19.00 20.40
N SER A 507 17.51 -18.75 19.80
CA SER A 507 16.73 -17.56 20.08
C SER A 507 15.23 -17.70 19.79
N VAL A 508 14.41 -17.10 20.66
CA VAL A 508 12.97 -16.94 20.43
C VAL A 508 12.62 -15.46 20.56
N GLY A 509 12.10 -14.85 19.49
CA GLY A 509 11.58 -13.49 19.51
C GLY A 509 10.08 -13.48 19.75
N ILE A 510 9.61 -12.68 20.70
CA ILE A 510 8.19 -12.51 21.02
C ILE A 510 7.83 -11.04 20.79
N GLU A 511 7.02 -10.77 19.77
CA GLU A 511 6.68 -9.42 19.34
C GLU A 511 5.44 -8.85 20.04
N ASN A 512 4.63 -9.67 20.69
CA ASN A 512 3.53 -9.19 21.52
C ASN A 512 4.01 -8.99 22.97
N PRO A 513 4.04 -7.75 23.49
CA PRO A 513 4.46 -7.48 24.88
C PRO A 513 3.57 -8.14 25.93
N ASP A 514 2.31 -8.40 25.59
CA ASP A 514 1.28 -8.95 26.48
C ASP A 514 0.99 -10.44 26.20
N CYS A 515 1.86 -11.12 25.45
CA CYS A 515 1.71 -12.54 25.11
C CYS A 515 1.69 -13.43 26.37
N GLU A 516 0.60 -14.11 26.68
CA GLU A 516 0.55 -14.99 27.84
C GLU A 516 1.44 -16.24 27.64
N ILE A 517 2.49 -16.39 28.45
CA ILE A 517 3.41 -17.55 28.41
C ILE A 517 3.12 -18.47 29.59
N PHE A 518 2.57 -19.65 29.32
CA PHE A 518 2.10 -20.55 30.38
C PHE A 518 3.27 -21.11 31.22
N GLY A 519 3.13 -20.99 32.54
CA GLY A 519 4.18 -21.03 33.56
C GLY A 519 4.86 -22.37 33.86
N ALA A 520 5.12 -23.20 32.85
CA ALA A 520 6.14 -24.23 33.01
C ALA A 520 7.52 -23.63 32.74
N LYS A 521 8.49 -24.02 33.58
CA LYS A 521 9.88 -23.58 33.47
C LYS A 521 10.42 -23.73 32.04
N ASP A 522 10.05 -24.81 31.36
CA ASP A 522 10.61 -25.19 30.06
C ASP A 522 9.68 -24.89 28.87
N THR A 523 8.63 -24.07 29.06
CA THR A 523 7.79 -23.54 27.96
C THR A 523 8.62 -22.89 26.86
N LEU A 524 9.61 -22.07 27.22
CA LEU A 524 10.68 -21.68 26.32
C LEU A 524 11.94 -22.49 26.67
N TYR A 525 12.63 -22.97 25.63
CA TYR A 525 13.82 -23.81 25.80
C TYR A 525 14.89 -23.12 26.65
N PRO A 526 15.43 -23.77 27.72
CA PRO A 526 16.46 -23.20 28.59
C PRO A 526 17.69 -22.58 27.93
N GLY A 527 18.17 -23.17 26.83
CA GLY A 527 19.37 -22.71 26.14
C GLY A 527 19.12 -21.55 25.18
N SER A 528 17.87 -21.16 24.97
CA SER A 528 17.51 -20.08 24.07
C SER A 528 17.66 -18.70 24.71
N VAL A 529 18.01 -17.72 23.88
CA VAL A 529 17.91 -16.30 24.23
C VAL A 529 16.50 -15.82 23.94
N VAL A 530 15.81 -15.33 24.96
CA VAL A 530 14.46 -14.77 24.79
C VAL A 530 14.60 -13.30 24.40
N TYR A 531 14.07 -12.93 23.24
CA TYR A 531 13.95 -11.55 22.81
C TYR A 531 12.51 -11.08 23.01
N GLY A 532 12.33 -9.93 23.65
CA GLY A 532 11.00 -9.38 23.93
C GLY A 532 11.05 -7.95 24.46
N TYR A 533 9.89 -7.36 24.71
CA TYR A 533 9.77 -6.02 25.28
C TYR A 533 10.06 -6.04 26.80
N LYS A 534 10.25 -4.89 27.43
CA LYS A 534 10.60 -4.71 28.84
C LYS A 534 9.30 -4.47 29.52
N SER A 535 9.18 -4.97 30.72
CA SER A 535 7.92 -5.14 31.41
C SER A 535 6.97 -6.08 30.64
N SER A 536 7.45 -6.80 29.62
CA SER A 536 6.62 -7.78 28.92
C SER A 536 6.46 -9.05 29.74
N THR A 537 5.48 -9.84 29.35
CA THR A 537 5.34 -11.23 29.78
C THR A 537 6.59 -12.06 29.47
N ALA A 538 7.26 -11.81 28.33
CA ALA A 538 8.49 -12.50 27.94
C ALA A 538 9.68 -12.17 28.87
N GLU A 539 9.83 -10.91 29.29
CA GLU A 539 10.84 -10.53 30.29
C GLU A 539 10.51 -11.16 31.64
N SER A 540 9.25 -11.07 32.06
CA SER A 540 8.77 -11.62 33.34
C SER A 540 9.03 -13.12 33.41
N TYR A 541 8.67 -13.86 32.37
CA TYR A 541 8.93 -15.29 32.22
C TYR A 541 10.44 -15.60 32.25
N ALA A 542 11.24 -14.85 31.49
CA ALA A 542 12.68 -15.05 31.46
C ALA A 542 13.33 -14.81 32.83
N LYS A 543 12.88 -13.81 33.57
CA LYS A 543 13.35 -13.52 34.94
C LYS A 543 12.93 -14.61 35.93
N GLU A 544 11.68 -15.05 35.88
CA GLU A 544 11.14 -16.09 36.77
C GLU A 544 11.90 -17.41 36.65
N TYR A 545 12.22 -17.83 35.42
CA TYR A 545 12.85 -19.12 35.14
C TYR A 545 14.35 -19.06 34.82
N GLY A 546 14.97 -17.89 35.04
CA GLY A 546 16.42 -17.70 34.88
C GLY A 546 16.92 -17.86 33.44
N ARG A 547 16.14 -17.42 32.46
CA ARG A 547 16.51 -17.40 31.04
C ARG A 547 17.34 -16.16 30.71
N LYS A 548 18.20 -16.28 29.71
CA LYS A 548 18.89 -15.10 29.15
C LYS A 548 17.87 -14.29 28.36
N PHE A 549 17.40 -13.22 28.96
CA PHE A 549 16.60 -12.22 28.29
C PHE A 549 17.52 -11.23 27.57
N VAL A 550 17.27 -11.02 26.29
CA VAL A 550 17.79 -9.87 25.55
C VAL A 550 16.58 -9.02 25.21
N GLU A 551 16.42 -7.98 26.01
CA GLU A 551 15.58 -6.85 25.72
C GLU A 551 15.67 -6.51 24.21
N CYS A 552 14.52 -6.45 23.52
CA CYS A 552 14.40 -6.09 22.11
C CYS A 552 14.85 -4.64 21.91
N ASN A 553 16.15 -4.33 22.09
CA ASN A 553 16.76 -3.01 22.16
C ASN A 553 15.76 -1.94 22.56
N ILE A 554 15.39 -1.97 23.82
CA ILE A 554 14.48 -1.00 24.41
C ILE A 554 15.16 -0.40 25.64
N GLY A 555 14.59 0.66 26.17
CA GLY A 555 15.11 1.35 27.34
C GLY A 555 14.18 2.50 27.69
N SER A 556 14.53 3.30 28.70
CA SER A 556 13.76 4.51 29.02
C SER A 556 14.29 5.71 28.24
N CYS A 557 13.40 6.66 27.96
CA CYS A 557 13.74 7.95 27.36
C CYS A 557 12.92 9.11 27.95
N GLY A 558 12.52 8.96 29.21
CA GLY A 558 11.69 9.84 30.02
C GLY A 558 11.43 9.15 31.36
N GLU A 559 10.75 9.81 32.30
CA GLU A 559 10.37 9.17 33.57
C GLU A 559 9.41 7.99 33.36
N SER A 560 8.53 8.12 32.36
CA SER A 560 7.46 7.15 32.05
C SER A 560 7.44 6.73 30.56
N LEU A 561 8.49 7.07 29.81
CA LEU A 561 8.62 6.71 28.40
C LEU A 561 9.65 5.61 28.16
N THR A 562 9.33 4.74 27.21
CA THR A 562 10.19 3.67 26.72
C THR A 562 10.43 3.79 25.22
N TRP A 563 11.51 3.22 24.72
CA TRP A 563 11.80 3.14 23.29
C TRP A 563 12.02 1.69 22.88
N LYS A 564 11.80 1.32 21.61
CA LYS A 564 12.07 0.02 21.00
C LYS A 564 12.75 0.13 19.66
N TYR A 565 13.83 -0.62 19.45
CA TYR A 565 14.45 -0.78 18.13
C TYR A 565 14.34 -2.22 17.62
N LEU A 566 13.63 -2.40 16.50
CA LEU A 566 13.49 -3.66 15.78
C LEU A 566 13.56 -3.40 14.26
N ASP A 567 14.45 -4.12 13.58
CA ASP A 567 14.59 -4.14 12.10
C ASP A 567 14.49 -2.77 11.39
N GLY A 568 15.31 -1.81 11.83
CA GLY A 568 15.36 -0.47 11.24
C GLY A 568 14.27 0.50 11.73
N ALA A 569 13.26 0.02 12.43
CA ALA A 569 12.24 0.86 13.09
C ALA A 569 12.58 1.11 14.56
N LEU A 570 12.52 2.39 14.96
CA LEU A 570 12.59 2.84 16.35
C LEU A 570 11.22 3.34 16.80
N THR A 571 10.57 2.65 17.72
CA THR A 571 9.28 3.03 18.32
C THR A 571 9.49 3.69 19.68
N ILE A 572 8.78 4.77 20.02
CA ILE A 572 8.75 5.39 21.34
C ILE A 572 7.33 5.25 21.90
N SER A 573 7.21 4.70 23.11
CA SER A 573 5.94 4.30 23.72
C SER A 573 5.87 4.72 25.19
N GLY A 574 4.67 5.09 25.67
CA GLY A 574 4.43 5.49 27.06
C GLY A 574 3.67 6.82 27.16
N THR A 575 3.52 7.32 28.38
CA THR A 575 2.86 8.61 28.63
C THR A 575 3.79 9.56 29.37
N GLY A 576 3.96 10.79 28.87
CA GLY A 576 4.80 11.82 29.49
C GLY A 576 5.86 12.41 28.58
N GLU A 577 6.79 13.17 29.15
CA GLU A 577 7.83 13.89 28.40
C GLU A 577 9.04 13.01 28.03
N MET A 578 9.51 13.17 26.79
CA MET A 578 10.79 12.68 26.32
C MET A 578 11.93 13.54 26.88
N THR A 579 12.97 12.87 27.36
CA THR A 579 14.18 13.49 27.91
C THR A 579 14.90 14.33 26.86
N ASP A 580 15.35 15.52 27.25
CA ASP A 580 16.23 16.36 26.45
C ASP A 580 17.67 15.85 26.45
N TYR A 581 18.25 15.78 25.25
CA TYR A 581 19.63 15.35 25.01
C TYR A 581 20.50 16.53 24.58
N SER A 582 21.82 16.33 24.60
CA SER A 582 22.82 17.34 24.23
C SER A 582 24.10 16.68 23.74
N PHE A 583 25.10 17.51 23.40
CA PHE A 583 26.42 17.02 23.01
C PHE A 583 27.07 16.08 24.05
N ILE A 584 26.78 16.29 25.35
CA ILE A 584 27.32 15.49 26.45
C ILE A 584 26.35 14.41 26.96
N SER A 585 25.08 14.45 26.56
CA SER A 585 24.02 13.51 26.97
C SER A 585 23.35 12.97 25.72
N SER A 586 23.70 11.77 25.26
CA SER A 586 23.19 11.21 24.01
C SER A 586 21.92 10.38 24.19
N PRO A 587 21.03 10.32 23.19
CA PRO A 587 19.86 9.45 23.23
C PRO A 587 20.27 7.97 23.35
N PRO A 588 19.50 7.16 24.09
CA PRO A 588 19.86 5.78 24.41
C PRO A 588 19.91 4.87 23.16
N TRP A 589 19.20 5.23 22.10
CA TRP A 589 19.22 4.55 20.79
C TRP A 589 20.36 4.98 19.86
N LYS A 590 21.27 5.90 20.27
CA LYS A 590 22.40 6.37 19.44
C LYS A 590 23.30 5.25 18.91
N LYS A 591 23.45 4.15 19.65
CA LYS A 591 24.19 2.97 19.17
C LYS A 591 23.61 2.31 17.90
N TYR A 592 22.37 2.64 17.52
CA TYR A 592 21.69 2.16 16.31
C TYR A 592 21.56 3.23 15.23
N GLN A 593 22.24 4.37 15.38
CA GLN A 593 22.14 5.54 14.50
C GLN A 593 22.25 5.22 13.00
N ASP A 594 23.18 4.33 12.63
CA ASP A 594 23.39 3.93 11.23
C ASP A 594 22.37 2.90 10.71
N LYS A 595 21.48 2.39 11.56
CA LYS A 595 20.53 1.33 11.22
C LYS A 595 19.07 1.80 11.23
N ILE A 596 18.75 2.85 11.97
CA ILE A 596 17.39 3.37 12.09
C ILE A 596 17.01 4.09 10.79
N THR A 597 15.95 3.60 10.14
CA THR A 597 15.37 4.16 8.92
C THR A 597 13.98 4.75 9.15
N LYS A 598 13.27 4.30 10.20
CA LYS A 598 11.93 4.77 10.57
C LYS A 598 11.85 5.07 12.06
N VAL A 599 11.21 6.16 12.43
CA VAL A 599 10.86 6.51 13.81
C VAL A 599 9.34 6.52 13.97
N ILE A 600 8.83 5.85 15.00
CA ILE A 600 7.41 5.78 15.33
C ILE A 600 7.26 6.33 16.74
N ILE A 601 6.51 7.41 16.93
CA ILE A 601 6.17 7.90 18.27
C ILE A 601 4.70 7.53 18.49
N GLU A 602 4.40 6.82 19.57
CA GLU A 602 3.05 6.34 19.89
C GLU A 602 2.29 7.34 20.77
N GLU A 603 0.97 7.20 20.77
CA GLU A 603 0.06 8.03 21.55
C GLU A 603 0.41 8.01 23.05
N GLY A 604 0.43 9.19 23.67
CA GLY A 604 0.79 9.44 25.07
C GLY A 604 2.10 10.22 25.26
N VAL A 605 2.99 10.24 24.26
CA VAL A 605 4.25 11.00 24.34
C VAL A 605 3.97 12.49 24.18
N GLU A 606 4.42 13.31 25.13
CA GLU A 606 4.03 14.74 25.22
C GLU A 606 4.94 15.69 24.44
N ASN A 607 6.20 15.32 24.19
CA ASN A 607 7.15 16.11 23.41
C ASN A 607 8.21 15.22 22.71
N VAL A 608 8.87 15.78 21.71
CA VAL A 608 10.14 15.24 21.18
C VAL A 608 11.29 16.01 21.81
N GLY A 609 12.12 15.34 22.59
CA GLY A 609 13.22 15.98 23.33
C GLY A 609 14.32 16.55 22.42
N ASP A 610 15.08 17.50 22.97
CA ASP A 610 16.24 18.10 22.33
C ASP A 610 17.22 17.02 21.83
N TRP A 611 17.76 17.17 20.62
CA TRP A 611 18.77 16.27 20.03
C TRP A 611 18.39 14.77 19.94
N ALA A 612 17.11 14.41 20.14
CA ALA A 612 16.64 13.02 20.21
C ALA A 612 17.04 12.15 19.00
N PHE A 613 17.02 12.73 17.79
CA PHE A 613 17.34 12.06 16.53
C PHE A 613 18.40 12.81 15.72
N ARG A 614 19.25 13.60 16.39
CA ARG A 614 20.30 14.34 15.69
C ARG A 614 21.38 13.40 15.11
N TYR A 615 21.75 13.61 13.84
CA TYR A 615 22.74 12.83 13.06
C TYR A 615 22.26 11.44 12.58
N PHE A 616 20.97 11.14 12.67
CA PHE A 616 20.43 9.85 12.24
C PHE A 616 20.19 9.87 10.72
N ASN A 617 21.29 9.77 9.97
CA ASN A 617 21.34 10.00 8.53
C ASN A 617 20.38 9.14 7.71
N ASN A 618 19.99 7.96 8.19
CA ASN A 618 19.18 7.00 7.45
C ASN A 618 17.68 7.12 7.70
N ILE A 619 17.25 7.95 8.66
CA ILE A 619 15.82 8.19 8.93
C ILE A 619 15.20 8.82 7.68
N ASN A 620 14.25 8.09 7.10
CA ASN A 620 13.46 8.54 5.95
C ASN A 620 11.96 8.69 6.30
N SER A 621 11.53 8.18 7.44
CA SER A 621 10.13 8.22 7.89
C SER A 621 10.05 8.50 9.39
N VAL A 622 9.17 9.43 9.78
CA VAL A 622 8.81 9.72 11.17
C VAL A 622 7.28 9.77 11.31
N ILE A 623 6.74 9.14 12.35
CA ILE A 623 5.33 9.23 12.74
C ILE A 623 5.26 10.01 14.06
N ILE A 624 4.45 11.09 14.08
CA ILE A 624 4.26 11.99 15.23
C ILE A 624 2.76 11.97 15.58
N PRO A 625 2.37 11.51 16.78
CA PRO A 625 0.98 11.35 17.22
C PRO A 625 0.41 12.65 17.79
N ASP A 626 -0.91 12.70 17.96
CA ASP A 626 -1.63 13.90 18.41
C ASP A 626 -1.28 14.31 19.84
N SER A 627 -0.74 13.43 20.67
CA SER A 627 -0.28 13.77 22.03
C SER A 627 0.93 14.69 22.08
N ILE A 628 1.68 14.83 20.98
CA ILE A 628 2.89 15.66 20.96
C ILE A 628 2.51 17.14 20.98
N THR A 629 3.05 17.86 21.96
CA THR A 629 2.82 19.30 22.15
C THR A 629 3.99 20.17 21.68
N SER A 630 5.20 19.60 21.56
CA SER A 630 6.38 20.35 21.12
C SER A 630 7.47 19.47 20.49
N ILE A 631 8.24 20.08 19.58
CA ILE A 631 9.44 19.49 18.96
C ILE A 631 10.68 20.29 19.43
N GLY A 632 11.61 19.61 20.10
CA GLY A 632 12.79 20.22 20.72
C GLY A 632 13.87 20.72 19.76
N THR A 633 14.85 21.40 20.33
CA THR A 633 16.03 21.96 19.67
C THR A 633 16.88 20.85 19.05
N TRP A 634 17.21 20.97 17.76
CA TRP A 634 17.93 19.93 17.00
C TRP A 634 17.29 18.53 17.00
N ALA A 635 16.00 18.38 17.37
CA ALA A 635 15.35 17.09 17.57
C ALA A 635 15.56 16.11 16.40
N PHE A 636 15.46 16.58 15.16
CA PHE A 636 15.67 15.81 13.93
C PHE A 636 16.82 16.35 13.07
N GLY A 637 17.70 17.18 13.62
CA GLY A 637 18.74 17.78 12.79
C GLY A 637 19.75 16.77 12.24
N ASP A 638 20.31 17.05 11.08
CA ASP A 638 21.22 16.16 10.35
C ASP A 638 20.57 14.81 9.92
N CYS A 639 19.22 14.74 9.82
CA CYS A 639 18.50 13.59 9.23
C CYS A 639 18.41 13.71 7.69
N TYR A 640 19.51 13.41 7.00
CA TYR A 640 19.63 13.68 5.56
C TYR A 640 18.61 12.95 4.67
N GLN A 641 18.05 11.81 5.07
CA GLN A 641 17.11 11.04 4.23
C GLN A 641 15.63 11.37 4.51
N LEU A 642 15.33 12.23 5.47
CA LEU A 642 13.96 12.57 5.85
C LEU A 642 13.34 13.46 4.77
N THR A 643 12.21 13.04 4.19
CA THR A 643 11.59 13.74 3.06
C THR A 643 10.34 14.52 3.41
N SER A 644 9.59 14.10 4.43
CA SER A 644 8.39 14.81 4.87
C SER A 644 8.09 14.57 6.34
N VAL A 645 7.42 15.53 6.98
CA VAL A 645 7.00 15.45 8.39
C VAL A 645 5.58 16.01 8.53
N ILE A 646 4.76 15.38 9.36
CA ILE A 646 3.43 15.86 9.75
C ILE A 646 3.48 16.22 11.23
N LEU A 647 3.09 17.46 11.56
CA LEU A 647 2.97 17.98 12.91
C LEU A 647 1.48 18.17 13.24
N PRO A 648 0.91 17.37 14.16
CA PRO A 648 -0.52 17.42 14.49
C PRO A 648 -0.95 18.71 15.20
N GLU A 649 -2.27 18.89 15.37
CA GLU A 649 -2.87 20.12 15.91
C GLU A 649 -2.41 20.47 17.32
N ASN A 650 -2.01 19.49 18.13
CA ASN A 650 -1.57 19.77 19.49
C ASN A 650 -0.11 20.26 19.55
N VAL A 651 0.65 20.19 18.45
CA VAL A 651 2.03 20.70 18.40
C VAL A 651 2.01 22.23 18.48
N THR A 652 2.09 22.74 19.69
CA THR A 652 2.11 24.18 19.98
C THR A 652 3.46 24.84 19.70
N LYS A 653 4.55 24.07 19.57
CA LYS A 653 5.90 24.64 19.43
C LYS A 653 6.88 23.78 18.61
N VAL A 654 7.66 24.42 17.74
CA VAL A 654 8.84 23.86 17.05
C VAL A 654 10.06 24.70 17.37
N ASP A 655 10.99 24.14 18.15
CA ASP A 655 12.11 24.87 18.74
C ASP A 655 13.32 25.00 17.81
N ILE A 656 14.36 25.69 18.28
CA ILE A 656 15.54 26.12 17.53
C ILE A 656 16.10 24.99 16.65
N VAL A 657 16.16 25.21 15.33
CA VAL A 657 16.86 24.34 14.37
C VAL A 657 16.45 22.86 14.45
N ALA A 658 15.18 22.59 14.79
CA ALA A 658 14.63 21.25 14.97
C ALA A 658 14.92 20.29 13.79
N PHE A 659 14.90 20.79 12.55
CA PHE A 659 15.15 20.01 11.33
C PHE A 659 16.38 20.49 10.54
N GLU A 660 17.33 21.20 11.16
CA GLU A 660 18.50 21.73 10.45
C GLU A 660 19.31 20.62 9.76
N ASN A 661 19.85 20.88 8.55
CA ASN A 661 20.57 19.92 7.71
C ASN A 661 19.76 18.68 7.26
N CYS A 662 18.43 18.68 7.37
CA CYS A 662 17.58 17.69 6.69
C CYS A 662 17.48 18.01 5.18
N CYS A 663 18.57 17.86 4.44
CA CYS A 663 18.72 18.36 3.07
C CYS A 663 17.73 17.78 2.03
N ASN A 664 17.07 16.67 2.33
CA ASN A 664 16.06 16.06 1.47
C ASN A 664 14.61 16.32 1.94
N LEU A 665 14.42 17.09 3.02
CA LEU A 665 13.10 17.42 3.56
C LEU A 665 12.38 18.33 2.58
N GLN A 666 11.38 17.79 1.89
CA GLN A 666 10.62 18.49 0.86
C GLN A 666 9.41 19.21 1.45
N SER A 667 8.73 18.62 2.43
CA SER A 667 7.51 19.21 3.00
C SER A 667 7.34 19.00 4.50
N VAL A 668 6.73 19.98 5.17
CA VAL A 668 6.24 19.85 6.55
C VAL A 668 4.78 20.32 6.61
N SER A 669 3.89 19.48 7.13
CA SER A 669 2.50 19.87 7.40
C SER A 669 2.34 20.26 8.86
N ILE A 670 1.74 21.41 9.14
CA ILE A 670 1.56 21.96 10.49
C ILE A 670 0.07 22.22 10.69
N TYR A 671 -0.57 21.36 11.48
CA TYR A 671 -2.01 21.44 11.72
C TYR A 671 -2.34 22.40 12.87
N ASN A 672 -1.41 22.76 13.75
CA ASN A 672 -1.70 23.81 14.74
C ASN A 672 -1.58 25.21 14.09
N PRO A 673 -2.66 26.01 13.98
CA PRO A 673 -2.59 27.35 13.40
C PRO A 673 -1.74 28.33 14.21
N ASP A 674 -1.61 28.07 15.52
CA ASP A 674 -0.90 28.90 16.50
C ASP A 674 0.46 28.29 16.92
N CYS A 675 0.99 27.31 16.17
CA CYS A 675 2.29 26.69 16.46
C CYS A 675 3.42 27.72 16.52
N GLU A 676 4.07 27.91 17.65
CA GLU A 676 5.24 28.79 17.73
C GLU A 676 6.44 28.14 17.02
N ILE A 677 6.82 28.67 15.86
CA ILE A 677 7.98 28.19 15.09
C ILE A 677 9.16 29.12 15.36
N TYR A 678 10.28 28.59 15.85
CA TYR A 678 11.47 29.39 16.11
C TYR A 678 11.94 30.10 14.84
N GLY A 679 12.10 31.42 14.95
CA GLY A 679 12.44 32.32 13.84
C GLY A 679 13.87 32.16 13.32
N HIS A 680 14.14 31.07 12.61
CA HIS A 680 15.37 30.86 11.84
C HIS A 680 15.09 29.98 10.62
N ARG A 681 15.66 30.30 9.46
CA ARG A 681 15.42 29.56 8.20
C ARG A 681 15.66 28.05 8.32
N ASN A 682 16.65 27.66 9.11
CA ASN A 682 17.02 26.25 9.26
C ASN A 682 16.19 25.50 10.30
N THR A 683 15.24 26.16 10.99
CA THR A 683 14.30 25.48 11.89
C THR A 683 13.50 24.43 11.14
N ILE A 684 12.95 24.83 9.99
CA ILE A 684 12.28 23.94 9.03
C ILE A 684 12.87 24.25 7.66
N PRO A 685 13.92 23.52 7.21
CA PRO A 685 14.56 23.75 5.92
C PRO A 685 13.83 22.97 4.80
N SER A 686 12.51 23.06 4.75
CA SER A 686 11.70 22.41 3.71
C SER A 686 11.47 23.30 2.48
N ASP A 687 11.08 22.68 1.36
CA ASP A 687 10.66 23.39 0.15
C ASP A 687 9.21 23.92 0.27
N ILE A 688 8.35 23.18 0.98
CA ILE A 688 6.92 23.43 1.14
C ILE A 688 6.51 23.32 2.62
N ILE A 689 5.59 24.19 3.07
CA ILE A 689 4.88 24.09 4.34
C ILE A 689 3.37 24.10 4.08
N TYR A 690 2.66 23.13 4.65
CA TYR A 690 1.18 23.13 4.70
C TYR A 690 0.72 23.65 6.06
N GLY A 691 -0.30 24.50 6.10
CA GLY A 691 -0.85 25.00 7.37
C GLY A 691 -2.13 25.82 7.16
N TYR A 692 -2.81 26.21 8.22
CA TYR A 692 -4.04 27.01 8.15
C TYR A 692 -3.80 28.45 7.65
N GLN A 693 -4.77 29.06 6.97
CA GLN A 693 -4.62 30.43 6.48
C GLN A 693 -4.60 31.41 7.66
N GLY A 694 -3.67 32.35 7.68
CA GLY A 694 -3.44 33.24 8.82
C GLY A 694 -2.60 32.61 9.94
N SER A 695 -2.15 31.36 9.80
CA SER A 695 -1.35 30.66 10.81
C SER A 695 0.06 31.25 10.99
N THR A 696 0.68 30.85 12.09
CA THR A 696 2.13 31.01 12.32
C THR A 696 2.96 30.32 11.24
N ALA A 697 2.52 29.18 10.71
CA ALA A 697 3.15 28.46 9.61
C ALA A 697 3.16 29.28 8.30
N GLU A 698 2.06 29.98 7.99
CA GLU A 698 2.00 30.91 6.86
C GLU A 698 2.99 32.07 7.06
N SER A 699 3.01 32.64 8.26
CA SER A 699 3.89 33.76 8.61
C SER A 699 5.36 33.38 8.53
N TYR A 700 5.74 32.22 9.07
CA TYR A 700 7.09 31.66 8.99
C TYR A 700 7.50 31.42 7.53
N SER A 701 6.63 30.82 6.73
CA SER A 701 6.89 30.53 5.31
C SER A 701 7.17 31.82 4.52
N LYS A 702 6.37 32.87 4.75
CA LYS A 702 6.57 34.19 4.15
C LYS A 702 7.91 34.80 4.55
N ASN A 703 8.25 34.78 5.84
CA ASN A 703 9.49 35.38 6.35
C ASN A 703 10.76 34.74 5.76
N TYR A 704 10.68 33.45 5.42
CA TYR A 704 11.83 32.67 4.96
C TYR A 704 11.76 32.23 3.49
N SER A 705 10.80 32.78 2.73
CA SER A 705 10.60 32.48 1.30
C SER A 705 10.41 30.99 1.01
N ILE A 706 9.62 30.31 1.86
CA ILE A 706 9.21 28.91 1.71
C ILE A 706 7.81 28.88 1.08
N SER A 707 7.52 27.88 0.23
CA SER A 707 6.19 27.77 -0.40
C SER A 707 5.14 27.37 0.63
N PHE A 708 4.02 28.08 0.71
CA PHE A 708 2.95 27.82 1.67
C PHE A 708 1.65 27.34 0.99
N ILE A 709 0.99 26.33 1.55
CA ILE A 709 -0.29 25.78 1.06
C ILE A 709 -1.33 25.76 2.21
N PRO A 710 -2.47 26.49 2.11
CA PRO A 710 -3.53 26.54 3.14
C PRO A 710 -4.26 25.21 3.41
N LEU A 711 -4.67 24.96 4.67
CA LEU A 711 -5.49 23.81 5.12
C LEU A 711 -7.01 24.12 5.24
N ASP A 712 -7.45 25.36 5.51
CA ASP A 712 -8.84 25.76 5.90
C ASP A 712 -9.89 25.81 4.77
N THR A 713 -10.13 24.71 4.06
CA THR A 713 -11.24 24.73 3.09
C THR A 713 -12.63 24.36 3.64
N PHE A 714 -12.84 23.96 4.92
CA PHE A 714 -14.15 23.46 5.41
C PHE A 714 -14.40 23.56 6.95
N LEU A 715 -15.54 24.13 7.42
CA LEU A 715 -16.10 23.95 8.79
C LEU A 715 -17.62 24.25 8.79
N VAL A 716 -18.48 23.29 9.17
CA VAL A 716 -19.97 23.37 9.07
C VAL A 716 -20.63 23.30 10.46
N LYS A 717 -21.60 24.17 10.75
CA LYS A 717 -22.25 24.22 12.08
C LYS A 717 -23.22 23.05 12.29
N GLY A 718 -22.97 22.23 13.32
CA GLY A 718 -23.68 20.99 13.61
C GLY A 718 -22.97 19.74 13.12
N ASP A 719 -21.92 19.89 12.33
CA ASP A 719 -21.05 18.79 11.91
C ASP A 719 -20.11 18.45 13.08
N VAL A 720 -20.54 17.46 13.85
CA VAL A 720 -19.94 17.06 15.12
C VAL A 720 -18.82 16.05 14.88
N ASN A 721 -18.82 15.37 13.73
CA ASN A 721 -17.79 14.42 13.32
C ASN A 721 -16.74 15.03 12.36
N ALA A 722 -16.86 16.32 12.04
CA ALA A 722 -16.01 17.10 11.14
C ALA A 722 -15.95 16.54 9.70
N ASP A 723 -17.02 15.91 9.23
CA ASP A 723 -17.11 15.32 7.88
C ASP A 723 -17.52 16.32 6.78
N GLY A 724 -17.70 17.58 7.15
CA GLY A 724 -18.12 18.70 6.31
C GLY A 724 -19.65 18.78 6.12
N ILE A 725 -20.44 17.92 6.76
CA ILE A 725 -21.89 17.81 6.56
C ILE A 725 -22.59 17.75 7.92
N PHE A 726 -23.74 18.41 8.06
CA PHE A 726 -24.60 18.24 9.25
C PHE A 726 -25.71 17.23 8.94
N ASP A 727 -25.61 16.02 9.47
CA ASP A 727 -26.55 14.93 9.24
C ASP A 727 -26.92 14.12 10.51
N ILE A 728 -27.57 12.97 10.30
CA ILE A 728 -28.05 12.12 11.40
C ILE A 728 -26.89 11.48 12.18
N ALA A 729 -25.73 11.27 11.56
CA ALA A 729 -24.54 10.72 12.19
C ALA A 729 -24.01 11.67 13.26
N ASP A 730 -24.06 12.99 13.03
CA ASP A 730 -23.70 14.00 14.03
C ASP A 730 -24.61 13.99 15.24
N VAL A 731 -25.91 13.84 15.01
CA VAL A 731 -26.91 13.74 16.08
C VAL A 731 -26.74 12.45 16.89
N VAL A 732 -26.42 11.35 16.23
CA VAL A 732 -26.14 10.07 16.89
C VAL A 732 -24.83 10.15 17.67
N LEU A 733 -23.82 10.81 17.13
CA LEU A 733 -22.52 10.99 17.76
C LEU A 733 -22.65 11.89 19.00
N LEU A 734 -23.32 13.05 18.88
CA LEU A 734 -23.60 13.91 20.04
C LEU A 734 -24.46 13.20 21.09
N GLN A 735 -25.44 12.39 20.69
CA GLN A 735 -26.24 11.60 21.64
C GLN A 735 -25.39 10.57 22.40
N LYS A 736 -24.39 9.94 21.75
CA LYS A 736 -23.44 9.06 22.42
C LYS A 736 -22.54 9.84 23.38
N TRP A 737 -22.11 11.04 23.00
CA TRP A 737 -21.30 11.92 23.84
C TRP A 737 -22.04 12.33 25.11
N LEU A 738 -23.33 12.71 25.02
CA LEU A 738 -24.14 13.11 26.17
C LEU A 738 -24.47 11.95 27.13
N LEU A 739 -24.43 10.70 26.64
CA LEU A 739 -24.67 9.50 27.45
C LEU A 739 -23.41 8.99 28.16
N ALA A 740 -22.23 9.46 27.75
CA ALA A 740 -20.95 9.17 28.39
C ALA A 740 -20.52 10.37 29.25
N VAL A 741 -20.23 10.19 30.54
CA VAL A 741 -19.63 11.26 31.37
C VAL A 741 -18.51 10.67 32.24
N PRO A 742 -17.28 11.26 32.28
CA PRO A 742 -16.57 12.00 31.23
C PRO A 742 -15.11 11.52 31.02
N ASN A 743 -14.60 11.54 29.77
CA ASN A 743 -13.18 11.76 29.39
C ASN A 743 -12.92 11.55 27.86
N THR A 744 -13.78 12.06 26.98
CA THR A 744 -13.44 12.18 25.56
C THR A 744 -13.40 13.66 25.21
N HIS A 745 -12.20 14.18 24.94
CA HIS A 745 -12.04 15.49 24.32
C HIS A 745 -12.69 15.45 22.94
N LEU A 746 -13.67 16.32 22.74
CA LEU A 746 -14.50 16.40 21.54
C LEU A 746 -13.79 17.30 20.53
N ALA A 747 -13.42 16.75 19.38
CA ALA A 747 -12.69 17.45 18.32
C ALA A 747 -13.36 18.77 17.89
N ASP A 748 -14.69 18.89 18.01
CA ASP A 748 -15.43 20.11 17.67
C ASP A 748 -16.66 20.38 18.56
N TRP A 749 -16.47 20.45 19.89
CA TRP A 749 -17.61 20.77 20.80
C TRP A 749 -18.30 22.10 20.45
N LYS A 750 -17.59 23.04 19.81
CA LYS A 750 -18.15 24.32 19.34
C LYS A 750 -19.08 24.16 18.14
N ALA A 751 -18.85 23.19 17.25
CA ALA A 751 -19.80 22.86 16.19
C ALA A 751 -21.05 22.15 16.76
N ALA A 752 -20.87 21.45 17.88
CA ALA A 752 -21.91 20.74 18.62
C ALA A 752 -22.75 21.63 19.56
N ASP A 753 -22.24 22.79 20.01
CA ASP A 753 -22.99 23.83 20.76
C ASP A 753 -23.95 24.56 19.81
N PHE A 754 -25.12 23.96 19.66
CA PHE A 754 -26.13 24.35 18.70
C PHE A 754 -27.03 25.47 19.22
N CYS A 755 -27.17 25.58 20.55
CA CYS A 755 -27.94 26.63 21.21
C CYS A 755 -27.13 27.89 21.54
N GLU A 756 -25.81 27.85 21.35
CA GLU A 756 -24.85 28.94 21.61
C GLU A 756 -24.86 29.40 23.07
N ASP A 757 -25.03 28.47 24.01
CA ASP A 757 -25.04 28.79 25.44
C ASP A 757 -23.73 28.41 26.18
N GLU A 758 -22.71 28.04 25.40
CA GLU A 758 -21.39 27.57 25.84
C GLU A 758 -21.45 26.32 26.71
N LYS A 759 -22.53 25.54 26.60
CA LYS A 759 -22.67 24.21 27.21
C LYS A 759 -23.06 23.23 26.14
N LEU A 760 -22.61 21.99 26.33
CA LEU A 760 -23.02 20.88 25.49
C LEU A 760 -23.96 20.00 26.28
N ASP A 761 -25.26 20.13 26.03
CA ASP A 761 -26.27 19.39 26.78
C ASP A 761 -27.44 18.91 25.90
N VAL A 762 -28.49 18.41 26.55
CA VAL A 762 -29.64 17.83 25.84
C VAL A 762 -30.40 18.87 25.00
N PHE A 763 -30.24 20.17 25.27
CA PHE A 763 -30.85 21.24 24.49
C PHE A 763 -30.21 21.37 23.10
N ASP A 764 -28.89 21.23 22.97
CA ASP A 764 -28.20 21.20 21.66
C ASP A 764 -28.66 20.03 20.81
N LEU A 765 -28.72 18.84 21.42
CA LEU A 765 -29.21 17.63 20.75
C LEU A 765 -30.66 17.78 20.28
N CYS A 766 -31.51 18.46 21.06
CA CYS A 766 -32.90 18.72 20.68
C CYS A 766 -33.00 19.69 19.51
N LEU A 767 -32.15 20.73 19.47
CA LEU A 767 -32.12 21.68 18.36
C LEU A 767 -31.57 21.05 17.09
N MET A 768 -30.51 20.24 17.18
CA MET A 768 -29.98 19.49 16.03
C MET A 768 -31.04 18.54 15.45
N LYS A 769 -31.71 17.74 16.31
CA LYS A 769 -32.83 16.88 15.86
C LYS A 769 -33.94 17.68 15.20
N ARG A 770 -34.29 18.84 15.78
CA ARG A 770 -35.32 19.71 15.22
C ARG A 770 -34.92 20.30 13.87
N LYS A 771 -33.65 20.67 13.67
CA LYS A 771 -33.17 21.21 12.40
C LYS A 771 -33.18 20.15 11.31
N LEU A 772 -32.71 18.92 11.60
CA LEU A 772 -32.78 17.80 10.65
C LEU A 772 -34.22 17.46 10.22
N ILE A 773 -35.20 17.61 11.11
CA ILE A 773 -36.60 17.30 10.81
C ILE A 773 -37.27 18.41 9.99
N ASN A 774 -36.84 19.66 10.12
CA ASN A 774 -37.51 20.80 9.49
C ASN A 774 -36.90 21.24 8.15
N GLY A 775 -35.76 20.67 7.74
CA GLY A 775 -35.07 21.02 6.49
C GLY A 775 -34.24 22.28 6.65
#